data_AF-F9FPF6-F1
#
_entry.id   AF-F9FPF6-F1
#
_cell.length_a   1.000
_cell.length_b   1.000
_cell.length_c   1.000
_cell.angle_alpha   90.00
_cell.angle_beta   90.00
_cell.angle_gamma   90.00
#
_symmetry.space_group_name_H-M   'P 1'
#
loop_
_entity.id
_entity.type
_entity.pdbx_description
1 polymer ?
#
loop_
_entity_poly.entity_id
_entity_poly.type
_entity_poly.pdbx_seq_one_letter_code
_entity_poly.pdbx_strand_id
1 'polypeptide(L)'
;MANDSTHTQSQVYLSTRGGDYGLSFETVVLKGLAADGGLFLPHEIPAATEWQSWKDLSYQELAFQIFSLYISRSEIPAEDLQGIINRSYSTFRAQEVTPLVQLKDNLHLLELFHGPSYSFKDCALQFLGNLFEYLLARKNEGKEGKDRHHLTVVGATSGDTGSAAIHGLRGKKDVSVTILHPKGRVSPIQELQMTTCTDANVHNLAVTGTFDDCQDIVKALFGDPETNASLKLGAVNSINFSRILAQIVYYFYSYFSLAKKSSTFKVGDKVRFVVPTGNFGDILAGYFATRMGLPVDKLVIATNENDILDRFWKTGKYEKQPAKGPEAQGGLEIDGVKAHEEGVKETLSPAMDILVSSNFERLLWFLAYEFAATVGMDVEFNRKQAGQEVATWLKDLKVKGGFGPVYVDVLNSARKTFESERVSDPETLETIKSIYEQDGYILDPHSSIGVTASLRSAQRAEANLPHISLCTAHPAKFAGAVELALKDEKDFNFQEKVLPEEFVGLEKLPKRVSDVSNDWKAVRELVKEQVEKELSDDEVNVADPVSGSTWVNLEVWLVSYLTKMRPHLFTLPLLSGLVSISAAANTESGYLATVTLAPTASGAEAFDLEEKRAECFQACYKTYGNYNSCTREGVAQCWCNESDDWVEREEDCVWDICGPSAYNLYATVLRRVCETVTASASQTIETGSTSSDERITSTFAETTSKSAGETTSKAEASRAQATETSTSGSDSTTASSETAAATTSAEPNRACKRGSPLGVSLVLTIGAIYLAGMAF
;
A
#
# COMPACT_ATOMS: atom_id res chain seq x y z
N MET A 1 24.50 -18.68 -5.41
CA MET A 1 24.88 -17.29 -5.77
C MET A 1 24.26 -16.40 -4.71
N ALA A 2 25.06 -15.66 -3.94
CA ALA A 2 24.52 -14.69 -3.00
C ALA A 2 23.97 -13.50 -3.81
N ASN A 3 22.74 -13.08 -3.54
CA ASN A 3 22.07 -12.06 -4.35
C ASN A 3 22.58 -10.68 -3.92
N ASP A 4 23.07 -9.89 -4.87
CA ASP A 4 23.78 -8.62 -4.65
C ASP A 4 22.79 -7.46 -4.43
N SER A 5 21.75 -7.69 -3.61
CA SER A 5 20.60 -6.79 -3.49
C SER A 5 20.88 -5.64 -2.52
N THR A 6 21.06 -4.43 -3.07
CA THR A 6 21.18 -3.16 -2.34
C THR A 6 19.93 -2.72 -1.56
N HIS A 7 18.86 -3.52 -1.54
CA HIS A 7 17.53 -3.16 -1.04
C HIS A 7 17.31 -3.73 0.36
N THR A 8 16.72 -2.95 1.26
CA THR A 8 16.27 -3.44 2.58
C THR A 8 14.98 -4.26 2.48
N GLN A 9 14.57 -4.96 3.56
CA GLN A 9 13.27 -5.64 3.60
C GLN A 9 12.07 -4.67 3.47
N SER A 10 12.25 -3.37 3.71
CA SER A 10 11.21 -2.36 3.49
C SER A 10 11.16 -1.84 2.04
N GLN A 11 12.15 -2.20 1.22
CA GLN A 11 12.31 -1.79 -0.17
C GLN A 11 12.10 -2.94 -1.17
N VAL A 12 11.70 -4.12 -0.70
CA VAL A 12 11.28 -5.27 -1.53
C VAL A 12 9.87 -5.71 -1.15
N TYR A 13 9.12 -6.19 -2.14
CA TYR A 13 7.67 -6.32 -2.07
C TYR A 13 7.16 -7.73 -2.39
N LEU A 14 6.07 -8.13 -1.73
CA LEU A 14 5.36 -9.41 -1.90
C LEU A 14 3.86 -9.19 -2.14
N SER A 15 3.18 -10.20 -2.70
CA SER A 15 1.71 -10.25 -2.80
C SER A 15 1.07 -10.75 -1.50
N THR A 16 -0.04 -10.12 -1.09
CA THR A 16 -0.93 -10.60 -0.02
C THR A 16 -1.44 -12.03 -0.19
N ARG A 17 -1.33 -12.65 -1.38
CA ARG A 17 -1.76 -14.03 -1.64
C ARG A 17 -0.61 -14.99 -1.96
N GLY A 18 0.63 -14.51 -1.92
CA GLY A 18 1.85 -15.32 -1.99
C GLY A 18 2.32 -15.77 -3.38
N GLY A 19 1.75 -15.26 -4.48
CA GLY A 19 2.15 -15.58 -5.85
C GLY A 19 3.32 -14.76 -6.41
N ASP A 20 3.58 -13.56 -5.86
CA ASP A 20 4.69 -12.67 -6.22
C ASP A 20 5.53 -12.36 -4.95
N TYR A 21 6.87 -12.38 -5.05
CA TYR A 21 7.82 -12.09 -3.95
C TYR A 21 9.09 -11.38 -4.47
N GLY A 22 9.74 -10.60 -3.60
CA GLY A 22 11.04 -9.98 -3.90
C GLY A 22 11.03 -8.93 -5.01
N LEU A 23 9.88 -8.34 -5.31
CA LEU A 23 9.75 -7.33 -6.36
C LEU A 23 10.31 -5.97 -5.89
N SER A 24 10.82 -5.17 -6.83
CA SER A 24 11.31 -3.81 -6.57
C SER A 24 10.17 -2.79 -6.49
N PHE A 25 10.43 -1.58 -5.99
CA PHE A 25 9.43 -0.50 -5.94
C PHE A 25 8.92 -0.11 -7.33
N GLU A 26 9.81 0.10 -8.30
CA GLU A 26 9.46 0.36 -9.71
C GLU A 26 8.51 -0.72 -10.25
N THR A 27 8.82 -1.99 -9.96
CA THR A 27 8.03 -3.13 -10.43
C THR A 27 6.61 -3.13 -9.88
N VAL A 28 6.43 -2.92 -8.58
CA VAL A 28 5.09 -2.93 -7.96
C VAL A 28 4.27 -1.69 -8.29
N VAL A 29 4.92 -0.54 -8.50
CA VAL A 29 4.25 0.69 -8.93
C VAL A 29 3.73 0.54 -10.35
N LEU A 30 4.55 0.03 -11.29
CA LEU A 30 4.13 -0.16 -12.69
C LEU A 30 3.14 -1.32 -12.86
N LYS A 31 3.25 -2.42 -12.10
CA LYS A 31 2.26 -3.51 -12.12
C LYS A 31 0.92 -3.11 -11.50
N GLY A 32 0.93 -2.43 -10.35
CA GLY A 32 -0.26 -2.04 -9.57
C GLY A 32 -0.97 -3.20 -8.83
N LEU A 33 -1.13 -4.36 -9.47
CA LEU A 33 -1.74 -5.59 -8.94
C LEU A 33 -0.79 -6.78 -9.13
N ALA A 34 -0.83 -7.76 -8.23
CA ALA A 34 -0.06 -9.00 -8.35
C ALA A 34 -0.70 -10.00 -9.33
N ALA A 35 0.10 -10.94 -9.85
CA ALA A 35 -0.34 -11.91 -10.86
C ALA A 35 -1.41 -12.89 -10.34
N ASP A 36 -1.46 -13.12 -9.02
CA ASP A 36 -2.48 -13.89 -8.30
C ASP A 36 -3.75 -13.06 -7.94
N GLY A 37 -3.81 -11.83 -8.44
CA GLY A 37 -4.84 -10.84 -8.13
C GLY A 37 -4.75 -10.25 -6.71
N GLY A 38 -3.68 -10.55 -5.97
CA GLY A 38 -3.38 -9.97 -4.66
C GLY A 38 -2.78 -8.57 -4.74
N LEU A 39 -2.54 -7.98 -3.57
CA LEU A 39 -2.07 -6.61 -3.40
C LEU A 39 -0.61 -6.60 -2.92
N PHE A 40 0.20 -5.67 -3.42
CA PHE A 40 1.59 -5.57 -2.99
C PHE A 40 1.75 -4.93 -1.60
N LEU A 41 2.65 -5.46 -0.78
CA LEU A 41 3.12 -4.86 0.47
C LEU A 41 4.63 -5.07 0.64
N PRO A 42 5.36 -4.22 1.38
CA PRO A 42 6.77 -4.42 1.65
C PRO A 42 6.96 -5.66 2.52
N HIS A 43 8.09 -6.37 2.36
CA HIS A 43 8.43 -7.54 3.19
C HIS A 43 8.46 -7.22 4.69
N GLU A 44 8.73 -5.97 5.06
CA GLU A 44 8.71 -5.44 6.43
C GLU A 44 8.31 -3.96 6.45
N ILE A 45 7.47 -3.54 7.40
CA ILE A 45 7.21 -2.11 7.67
C ILE A 45 8.43 -1.55 8.43
N PRO A 46 9.14 -0.53 7.90
CA PRO A 46 10.32 0.02 8.52
C PRO A 46 10.00 0.71 9.85
N ALA A 47 10.85 0.52 10.86
CA ALA A 47 10.86 1.41 12.01
C ALA A 47 11.44 2.78 11.61
N ALA A 48 10.71 3.85 11.86
CA ALA A 48 11.16 5.22 11.62
C ALA A 48 12.08 5.67 12.78
N THR A 49 13.37 5.37 12.70
CA THR A 49 14.35 5.82 13.69
C THR A 49 14.47 7.34 13.69
N GLU A 50 14.64 7.94 14.88
CA GLU A 50 14.76 9.40 15.07
C GLU A 50 13.59 10.23 14.51
N TRP A 51 12.40 9.66 14.32
CA TRP A 51 11.24 10.36 13.75
C TRP A 51 10.88 11.65 14.48
N GLN A 52 11.13 11.73 15.79
CA GLN A 52 10.90 12.92 16.60
C GLN A 52 11.70 14.15 16.13
N SER A 53 12.85 13.94 15.47
CA SER A 53 13.65 15.00 14.86
C SER A 53 12.97 15.63 13.63
N TRP A 54 12.05 14.90 12.98
CA TRP A 54 11.34 15.35 11.78
C TRP A 54 10.25 16.38 12.07
N LYS A 55 9.99 16.67 13.36
CA LYS A 55 8.89 17.55 13.79
C LYS A 55 8.89 18.91 13.10
N ASP A 56 10.06 19.47 12.79
CA ASP A 56 10.20 20.83 12.25
C ASP A 56 10.31 20.86 10.71
N LEU A 57 10.27 19.71 10.04
CA LEU A 57 10.30 19.61 8.58
C LEU A 57 9.02 20.15 7.91
N SER A 58 9.16 20.61 6.66
CA SER A 58 8.06 20.82 5.74
C SER A 58 7.40 19.49 5.33
N TYR A 59 6.21 19.56 4.73
CA TYR A 59 5.49 18.38 4.23
C TYR A 59 6.34 17.61 3.20
N GLN A 60 7.03 18.32 2.31
CA GLN A 60 7.89 17.77 1.27
C GLN A 60 9.15 17.09 1.85
N GLU A 61 9.81 17.71 2.83
CA GLU A 61 10.97 17.11 3.50
C GLU A 61 10.57 15.86 4.31
N LEU A 62 9.41 15.89 4.99
CA LEU A 62 8.86 14.75 5.71
C LEU A 62 8.48 13.61 4.76
N ALA A 63 7.84 13.92 3.62
CA ALA A 63 7.58 12.96 2.55
C ALA A 63 8.88 12.32 2.05
N PHE A 64 9.95 13.09 1.88
CA PHE A 64 11.25 12.57 1.47
C PHE A 64 11.86 11.60 2.50
N GLN A 65 11.78 11.89 3.80
CA GLN A 65 12.23 10.97 4.84
C GLN A 65 11.43 9.65 4.78
N ILE A 66 10.10 9.73 4.79
CA ILE A 66 9.21 8.57 4.78
C ILE A 66 9.43 7.73 3.51
N PHE A 67 9.42 8.35 2.33
CA PHE A 67 9.56 7.63 1.06
C PHE A 67 10.93 6.97 0.91
N SER A 68 12.00 7.58 1.44
CA SER A 68 13.35 6.99 1.42
C SER A 68 13.47 5.68 2.21
N LEU A 69 12.54 5.37 3.13
CA LEU A 69 12.50 4.08 3.84
C LEU A 69 11.93 2.93 2.98
N TYR A 70 11.10 3.25 1.98
CA TYR A 70 10.40 2.28 1.12
C TYR A 70 10.94 2.23 -0.32
N ILE A 71 11.69 3.25 -0.74
CA ILE A 71 12.25 3.38 -2.09
C ILE A 71 13.78 3.30 -2.00
N SER A 72 14.38 2.35 -2.71
CA SER A 72 15.84 2.21 -2.77
C SER A 72 16.47 3.36 -3.56
N ARG A 73 17.63 3.85 -3.11
CA ARG A 73 18.43 4.87 -3.82
C ARG A 73 18.94 4.41 -5.18
N SER A 74 18.99 3.10 -5.44
CA SER A 74 19.31 2.55 -6.78
C SER A 74 18.12 2.56 -7.75
N GLU A 75 16.89 2.63 -7.23
CA GLU A 75 15.67 2.81 -8.04
C GLU A 75 15.40 4.30 -8.28
N ILE A 76 15.45 5.12 -7.23
CA ILE A 76 15.27 6.58 -7.35
C ILE A 76 16.34 7.32 -6.51
N PRO A 77 17.30 8.02 -7.15
CA PRO A 77 18.27 8.88 -6.48
C PRO A 77 17.61 9.94 -5.58
N ALA A 78 18.38 10.45 -4.62
CA ALA A 78 17.87 11.39 -3.62
C ALA A 78 17.33 12.70 -4.24
N GLU A 79 18.07 13.27 -5.18
CA GLU A 79 17.72 14.53 -5.86
C GLU A 79 16.47 14.36 -6.74
N ASP A 80 16.38 13.25 -7.48
CA ASP A 80 15.21 12.90 -8.29
C ASP A 80 13.95 12.73 -7.42
N LEU A 81 14.06 12.00 -6.31
CA LEU A 81 12.94 11.80 -5.39
C LEU A 81 12.44 13.13 -4.78
N GLN A 82 13.36 14.02 -4.39
CA GLN A 82 13.00 15.38 -3.94
C GLN A 82 12.32 16.17 -5.07
N GLY A 83 12.83 16.09 -6.30
CA GLY A 83 12.24 16.73 -7.47
C GLY A 83 10.80 16.25 -7.75
N ILE A 84 10.56 14.94 -7.67
CA ILE A 84 9.24 14.32 -7.81
C ILE A 84 8.29 14.84 -6.72
N ILE A 85 8.72 14.78 -5.45
CA ILE A 85 7.92 15.22 -4.28
C ILE A 85 7.56 16.71 -4.40
N ASN A 86 8.54 17.57 -4.71
CA ASN A 86 8.34 19.01 -4.80
C ASN A 86 7.33 19.38 -5.90
N ARG A 87 7.41 18.75 -7.08
CA ARG A 87 6.41 18.94 -8.16
C ARG A 87 5.03 18.37 -7.82
N SER A 88 4.97 17.32 -6.99
CA SER A 88 3.72 16.66 -6.62
C SER A 88 2.90 17.48 -5.63
N TYR A 89 3.57 18.16 -4.69
CA TYR A 89 2.90 18.94 -3.64
C TYR A 89 2.86 20.46 -3.93
N SER A 90 3.48 20.94 -5.00
CA SER A 90 3.36 22.34 -5.45
C SER A 90 2.00 22.68 -6.09
N THR A 91 1.15 21.69 -6.36
CA THR A 91 -0.21 21.89 -6.91
C THR A 91 -1.27 22.10 -5.83
N PHE A 92 -0.89 22.10 -4.56
CA PHE A 92 -1.77 22.33 -3.41
C PHE A 92 -1.87 23.83 -3.10
N ARG A 93 -3.09 24.30 -2.85
CA ARG A 93 -3.38 25.72 -2.56
C ARG A 93 -2.96 26.13 -1.14
N ALA A 94 -2.96 25.20 -0.19
CA ALA A 94 -2.46 25.43 1.16
C ALA A 94 -0.95 25.23 1.25
N GLN A 95 -0.23 26.19 1.85
CA GLN A 95 1.22 26.10 2.08
C GLN A 95 1.62 24.92 2.97
N GLU A 96 0.78 24.55 3.95
CA GLU A 96 0.96 23.36 4.81
C GLU A 96 0.69 22.04 4.07
N VAL A 97 0.23 22.07 2.80
CA VAL A 97 -0.33 20.95 2.00
C VAL A 97 -1.59 20.33 2.62
N THR A 98 -1.50 19.90 3.88
CA THR A 98 -2.59 19.33 4.69
C THR A 98 -2.69 20.07 6.03
N PRO A 99 -3.31 21.27 6.08
CA PRO A 99 -3.38 22.04 7.31
C PRO A 99 -4.25 21.34 8.38
N LEU A 100 -3.83 21.51 9.63
CA LEU A 100 -4.60 21.06 10.80
C LEU A 100 -5.37 22.25 11.40
N VAL A 101 -6.69 22.14 11.43
CA VAL A 101 -7.65 23.07 12.04
C VAL A 101 -8.13 22.50 13.36
N GLN A 102 -8.31 23.34 14.38
CA GLN A 102 -8.90 22.92 15.66
C GLN A 102 -10.40 23.28 15.66
N LEU A 103 -11.25 22.30 15.94
CA LEU A 103 -12.65 22.51 16.34
C LEU A 103 -12.70 22.63 17.88
N LYS A 104 -13.90 22.57 18.44
CA LYS A 104 -14.10 22.54 19.89
C LYS A 104 -13.31 21.43 20.62
N ASP A 105 -12.95 21.72 21.87
CA ASP A 105 -12.25 20.83 22.79
C ASP A 105 -10.90 20.31 22.21
N ASN A 106 -10.66 19.00 22.22
CA ASN A 106 -9.46 18.37 21.66
C ASN A 106 -9.76 17.64 20.33
N LEU A 107 -10.76 18.12 19.57
CA LEU A 107 -11.07 17.65 18.22
C LEU A 107 -10.42 18.55 17.18
N HIS A 108 -9.72 17.94 16.23
CA HIS A 108 -9.03 18.62 15.15
C HIS A 108 -9.46 18.03 13.81
N LEU A 109 -9.55 18.88 12.78
CA LEU A 109 -9.76 18.48 11.40
C LEU A 109 -8.44 18.55 10.65
N LEU A 110 -8.10 17.47 9.95
CA LEU A 110 -7.00 17.44 9.00
C LEU A 110 -7.57 17.66 7.60
N GLU A 111 -7.42 18.87 7.06
CA GLU A 111 -7.95 19.23 5.74
C GLU A 111 -7.08 18.63 4.63
N LEU A 112 -7.60 17.61 3.93
CA LEU A 112 -6.88 16.91 2.85
C LEU A 112 -7.34 17.37 1.45
N PHE A 113 -8.22 18.37 1.37
CA PHE A 113 -8.89 18.80 0.13
C PHE A 113 -8.22 20.01 -0.57
N HIS A 114 -6.99 20.37 -0.21
CA HIS A 114 -6.29 21.53 -0.80
C HIS A 114 -5.58 21.23 -2.14
N GLY A 115 -5.65 19.99 -2.61
CA GLY A 115 -5.14 19.56 -3.91
C GLY A 115 -6.07 19.90 -5.09
N PRO A 116 -5.63 19.72 -6.34
CA PRO A 116 -6.33 20.20 -7.54
C PRO A 116 -7.75 19.63 -7.73
N SER A 117 -8.04 18.40 -7.27
CA SER A 117 -9.38 17.80 -7.35
C SER A 117 -10.31 18.15 -6.17
N TYR A 118 -9.82 18.88 -5.18
CA TYR A 118 -10.52 19.18 -3.93
C TYR A 118 -10.85 17.93 -3.08
N SER A 119 -9.98 16.91 -3.13
CA SER A 119 -10.13 15.68 -2.34
C SER A 119 -8.80 15.09 -1.88
N PHE A 120 -8.81 14.33 -0.77
CA PHE A 120 -7.63 13.67 -0.21
C PHE A 120 -6.85 12.79 -1.19
N LYS A 121 -7.54 12.31 -2.24
CA LYS A 121 -6.98 11.45 -3.28
C LYS A 121 -5.84 12.15 -4.04
N ASP A 122 -5.83 13.48 -4.07
CA ASP A 122 -4.74 14.29 -4.64
C ASP A 122 -3.39 14.02 -3.95
N CYS A 123 -3.37 13.81 -2.62
CA CYS A 123 -2.13 13.59 -1.85
C CYS A 123 -1.33 12.38 -2.36
N ALA A 124 -2.05 11.40 -2.91
CA ALA A 124 -1.51 10.19 -3.51
C ALA A 124 -1.33 10.28 -5.03
N LEU A 125 -2.32 10.86 -5.73
CA LEU A 125 -2.37 10.79 -7.19
C LEU A 125 -1.47 11.82 -7.89
N GLN A 126 -1.22 12.97 -7.27
CA GLN A 126 -0.18 13.91 -7.73
C GLN A 126 1.22 13.27 -7.67
N PHE A 127 1.51 12.51 -6.60
CA PHE A 127 2.76 11.76 -6.47
C PHE A 127 2.86 10.62 -7.48
N LEU A 128 1.83 9.78 -7.59
CA LEU A 128 1.81 8.65 -8.53
C LEU A 128 1.98 9.10 -9.99
N GLY A 129 1.36 10.20 -10.41
CA GLY A 129 1.51 10.68 -11.78
C GLY A 129 2.93 11.18 -12.12
N ASN A 130 3.57 11.93 -11.21
CA ASN A 130 4.98 12.31 -11.37
C ASN A 130 5.93 11.10 -11.30
N LEU A 131 5.56 10.07 -10.53
CA LEU A 131 6.34 8.85 -10.40
C LEU A 131 6.25 7.96 -11.65
N PHE A 132 5.07 7.79 -12.24
CA PHE A 132 4.92 7.05 -13.51
C PHE A 132 5.75 7.70 -14.63
N GLU A 133 5.63 9.01 -14.81
CA GLU A 133 6.41 9.76 -15.80
C GLU A 133 7.93 9.57 -15.62
N TYR A 134 8.44 9.64 -14.38
CA TYR A 134 9.85 9.40 -14.09
C TYR A 134 10.29 7.96 -14.43
N LEU A 135 9.54 6.96 -13.98
CA LEU A 135 9.88 5.55 -14.20
C LEU A 135 9.80 5.18 -15.68
N LEU A 136 8.82 5.70 -16.42
CA LEU A 136 8.68 5.49 -17.87
C LEU A 136 9.78 6.22 -18.65
N ALA A 137 10.11 7.46 -18.29
CA ALA A 137 11.22 8.18 -18.90
C ALA A 137 12.55 7.42 -18.77
N ARG A 138 12.87 6.91 -17.57
CA ARG A 138 14.03 6.03 -17.31
C ARG A 138 13.95 4.73 -18.13
N LYS A 139 12.79 4.07 -18.15
CA LYS A 139 12.58 2.84 -18.92
C LYS A 139 12.64 3.03 -20.44
N ASN A 140 12.48 4.27 -20.91
CA ASN A 140 12.52 4.68 -22.31
C ASN A 140 13.83 5.36 -22.72
N GLU A 141 14.85 5.37 -21.84
CA GLU A 141 16.19 5.82 -22.19
C GLU A 141 16.74 4.96 -23.34
N GLY A 142 17.21 5.61 -24.41
CA GLY A 142 17.70 4.95 -25.63
C GLY A 142 16.62 4.25 -26.47
N LYS A 143 15.31 4.50 -26.24
CA LYS A 143 14.20 3.91 -27.01
C LYS A 143 13.40 4.96 -27.77
N GLU A 144 13.14 4.68 -29.04
CA GLU A 144 12.45 5.57 -29.98
C GLU A 144 11.23 4.88 -30.61
N GLY A 145 10.27 5.68 -31.08
CA GLY A 145 9.03 5.20 -31.70
C GLY A 145 8.34 4.08 -30.91
N LYS A 146 8.00 2.99 -31.62
CA LYS A 146 7.23 1.85 -31.09
C LYS A 146 7.94 1.02 -30.02
N ASP A 147 9.26 1.14 -29.88
CA ASP A 147 10.02 0.44 -28.83
C ASP A 147 9.85 1.09 -27.45
N ARG A 148 9.28 2.31 -27.38
CA ARG A 148 8.95 2.97 -26.12
C ARG A 148 7.89 2.21 -25.33
N HIS A 149 8.04 2.22 -24.01
CA HIS A 149 6.99 1.83 -23.07
C HIS A 149 6.05 3.01 -22.86
N HIS A 150 4.82 2.84 -23.30
CA HIS A 150 3.70 3.70 -22.96
C HIS A 150 2.84 3.00 -21.90
N LEU A 151 2.16 3.76 -21.05
CA LEU A 151 1.25 3.24 -20.03
C LEU A 151 -0.16 3.80 -20.28
N THR A 152 -1.10 2.95 -20.67
CA THR A 152 -2.52 3.36 -20.79
C THR A 152 -3.21 3.12 -19.47
N VAL A 153 -3.38 4.17 -18.68
CA VAL A 153 -4.09 4.11 -17.40
C VAL A 153 -5.59 4.06 -17.65
N VAL A 154 -6.27 3.01 -17.19
CA VAL A 154 -7.73 2.90 -17.31
C VAL A 154 -8.36 2.73 -15.93
N GLY A 155 -9.40 3.52 -15.64
CA GLY A 155 -10.11 3.49 -14.36
C GLY A 155 -11.59 3.83 -14.50
N ALA A 156 -12.37 3.43 -13.49
CA ALA A 156 -13.79 3.76 -13.37
C ALA A 156 -14.02 4.70 -12.19
N THR A 157 -15.01 5.59 -12.27
CA THR A 157 -15.36 6.48 -11.15
C THR A 157 -16.85 6.79 -11.04
N SER A 158 -17.30 7.05 -9.81
CA SER A 158 -18.53 7.78 -9.47
C SER A 158 -18.33 9.30 -9.42
N GLY A 159 -17.10 9.81 -9.58
CA GLY A 159 -16.78 11.23 -9.69
C GLY A 159 -15.37 11.56 -9.19
N ASP A 160 -15.21 11.63 -7.86
CA ASP A 160 -13.97 12.06 -7.20
C ASP A 160 -12.69 11.41 -7.71
N THR A 161 -12.66 10.06 -7.76
CA THR A 161 -11.42 9.32 -8.06
C THR A 161 -10.94 9.61 -9.48
N GLY A 162 -11.86 9.80 -10.44
CA GLY A 162 -11.51 10.21 -11.80
C GLY A 162 -10.94 11.63 -11.84
N SER A 163 -11.57 12.59 -11.15
CA SER A 163 -11.08 13.97 -11.09
C SER A 163 -9.65 14.08 -10.56
N ALA A 164 -9.31 13.32 -9.51
CA ALA A 164 -7.95 13.26 -8.94
C ALA A 164 -6.96 12.48 -9.81
N ALA A 165 -7.39 11.41 -10.49
CA ALA A 165 -6.55 10.66 -11.40
C ALA A 165 -6.18 11.47 -12.65
N ILE A 166 -7.15 12.16 -13.24
CA ILE A 166 -6.94 13.08 -14.37
C ILE A 166 -5.98 14.21 -13.96
N HIS A 167 -6.19 14.84 -12.80
CA HIS A 167 -5.27 15.90 -12.35
C HIS A 167 -3.86 15.40 -12.00
N GLY A 168 -3.69 14.11 -11.65
CA GLY A 168 -2.37 13.51 -11.46
C GLY A 168 -1.66 13.16 -12.77
N LEU A 169 -2.41 12.77 -13.80
CA LEU A 169 -1.90 12.16 -15.03
C LEU A 169 -1.97 13.05 -16.28
N ARG A 170 -2.68 14.19 -16.23
CA ARG A 170 -2.75 15.15 -17.34
C ARG A 170 -1.36 15.66 -17.72
N GLY A 171 -1.07 15.66 -19.03
CA GLY A 171 0.20 16.12 -19.58
C GLY A 171 1.42 15.26 -19.22
N LYS A 172 1.24 14.05 -18.66
CA LYS A 172 2.33 13.15 -18.28
C LYS A 172 2.89 12.39 -19.48
N LYS A 173 4.19 12.48 -19.69
CA LYS A 173 4.86 11.86 -20.85
C LYS A 173 4.80 10.33 -20.77
N ASP A 174 4.59 9.70 -21.94
CA ASP A 174 4.45 8.24 -22.11
C ASP A 174 3.27 7.62 -21.30
N VAL A 175 2.27 8.44 -20.91
CA VAL A 175 1.08 8.02 -20.15
C VAL A 175 -0.18 8.58 -20.79
N SER A 176 -1.14 7.73 -21.16
CA SER A 176 -2.53 8.13 -21.43
C SER A 176 -3.40 7.81 -20.21
N VAL A 177 -4.46 8.57 -19.97
CA VAL A 177 -5.47 8.28 -18.94
C VAL A 177 -6.88 8.26 -19.51
N THR A 178 -7.55 7.11 -19.39
CA THR A 178 -8.95 6.90 -19.70
C THR A 178 -9.76 6.72 -18.42
N ILE A 179 -10.70 7.64 -18.16
CA ILE A 179 -11.66 7.51 -17.06
C ILE A 179 -13.05 7.20 -17.61
N LEU A 180 -13.58 6.04 -17.21
CA LEU A 180 -14.97 5.68 -17.41
C LEU A 180 -15.81 6.24 -16.27
N HIS A 181 -16.93 6.87 -16.59
CA HIS A 181 -17.92 7.31 -15.62
C HIS A 181 -19.34 7.05 -16.13
N PRO A 182 -20.31 6.75 -15.24
CA PRO A 182 -21.69 6.53 -15.65
C PRO A 182 -22.32 7.83 -16.13
N LYS A 183 -22.84 7.81 -17.36
CA LYS A 183 -23.42 8.96 -18.05
C LYS A 183 -24.58 9.55 -17.24
N GLY A 184 -24.45 10.81 -16.82
CA GLY A 184 -25.47 11.49 -16.02
C GLY A 184 -25.73 10.85 -14.65
N ARG A 185 -24.75 10.12 -14.07
CA ARG A 185 -24.76 9.64 -12.68
C ARG A 185 -23.50 10.05 -11.91
N VAL A 186 -22.97 11.24 -12.20
CA VAL A 186 -21.85 11.88 -11.48
C VAL A 186 -22.32 13.29 -11.11
N SER A 187 -21.86 13.84 -9.98
CA SER A 187 -22.26 15.21 -9.62
C SER A 187 -21.80 16.20 -10.71
N PRO A 188 -22.58 17.25 -11.04
CA PRO A 188 -22.24 18.17 -12.12
C PRO A 188 -20.84 18.77 -11.97
N ILE A 189 -20.41 19.06 -10.73
CA ILE A 189 -19.09 19.63 -10.47
C ILE A 189 -17.96 18.61 -10.64
N GLN A 190 -18.16 17.35 -10.23
CA GLN A 190 -17.19 16.28 -10.45
C GLN A 190 -17.06 15.93 -11.94
N GLU A 191 -18.16 15.89 -12.69
CA GLU A 191 -18.14 15.69 -14.14
C GLU A 191 -17.42 16.85 -14.85
N LEU A 192 -17.64 18.10 -14.41
CA LEU A 192 -16.93 19.26 -14.94
C LEU A 192 -15.41 19.16 -14.67
N GLN A 193 -14.98 18.87 -13.43
CA GLN A 193 -13.56 18.70 -13.11
C GLN A 193 -12.85 17.65 -13.99
N MET A 194 -13.57 16.61 -14.43
CA MET A 194 -13.03 15.60 -15.33
C MET A 194 -13.06 16.05 -16.79
N THR A 195 -14.22 16.50 -17.27
CA THR A 195 -14.48 16.73 -18.70
C THR A 195 -13.95 18.05 -19.24
N THR A 196 -13.72 19.07 -18.40
CA THR A 196 -13.08 20.33 -18.85
C THR A 196 -11.56 20.25 -18.92
N CYS A 197 -10.97 19.10 -18.53
CA CYS A 197 -9.58 18.79 -18.80
C CYS A 197 -9.44 18.33 -20.25
N THR A 198 -8.82 19.17 -21.10
CA THR A 198 -8.72 18.93 -22.56
C THR A 198 -7.31 18.57 -23.03
N ASP A 199 -6.40 18.23 -22.12
CA ASP A 199 -5.05 17.77 -22.43
C ASP A 199 -5.08 16.55 -23.37
N ALA A 200 -4.08 16.44 -24.26
CA ALA A 200 -4.04 15.43 -25.32
C ALA A 200 -4.22 14.00 -24.79
N ASN A 201 -3.55 13.70 -23.68
CA ASN A 201 -3.49 12.38 -23.05
C ASN A 201 -4.67 12.05 -22.11
N VAL A 202 -5.69 12.91 -22.03
CA VAL A 202 -6.86 12.74 -21.15
C VAL A 202 -8.10 12.39 -21.97
N HIS A 203 -8.69 11.23 -21.66
CA HIS A 203 -9.86 10.68 -22.32
C HIS A 203 -10.96 10.38 -21.28
N ASN A 204 -12.12 11.04 -21.39
CA ASN A 204 -13.28 10.76 -20.55
C ASN A 204 -14.32 9.97 -21.35
N LEU A 205 -14.78 8.84 -20.80
CA LEU A 205 -15.80 7.99 -21.40
C LEU A 205 -17.07 7.99 -20.56
N ALA A 206 -18.13 8.58 -21.09
CA ALA A 206 -19.46 8.58 -20.48
C ALA A 206 -20.20 7.29 -20.87
N VAL A 207 -20.14 6.29 -19.99
CA VAL A 207 -20.73 4.97 -20.22
C VAL A 207 -22.23 5.01 -19.96
N THR A 208 -23.02 4.52 -20.90
CA THR A 208 -24.48 4.36 -20.75
C THR A 208 -24.79 3.17 -19.83
N GLY A 209 -24.71 3.40 -18.51
CA GLY A 209 -24.88 2.37 -17.49
C GLY A 209 -24.79 2.92 -16.06
N THR A 210 -24.29 2.08 -15.14
CA THR A 210 -24.02 2.32 -13.72
C THR A 210 -22.52 2.49 -13.46
N PHE A 211 -22.14 2.82 -12.22
CA PHE A 211 -20.73 2.82 -11.82
C PHE A 211 -20.12 1.42 -11.86
N ASP A 212 -20.88 0.39 -11.46
CA ASP A 212 -20.40 -0.99 -11.47
C ASP A 212 -20.25 -1.55 -12.89
N ASP A 213 -21.11 -1.15 -13.85
CA ASP A 213 -20.87 -1.39 -15.27
C ASP A 213 -19.52 -0.82 -15.73
N CYS A 214 -19.17 0.39 -15.29
CA CYS A 214 -17.86 0.98 -15.57
C CYS A 214 -16.74 0.14 -14.92
N GLN A 215 -16.92 -0.33 -13.68
CA GLN A 215 -15.93 -1.21 -13.03
C GLN A 215 -15.76 -2.54 -13.77
N ASP A 216 -16.85 -3.15 -14.23
CA ASP A 216 -16.84 -4.46 -14.89
C ASP A 216 -16.26 -4.38 -16.30
N ILE A 217 -16.51 -3.28 -17.03
CA ILE A 217 -15.76 -2.96 -18.24
C ILE A 217 -14.27 -2.87 -17.95
N VAL A 218 -13.86 -2.14 -16.91
CA VAL A 218 -12.43 -2.05 -16.53
C VAL A 218 -11.85 -3.42 -16.18
N LYS A 219 -12.54 -4.24 -15.39
CA LYS A 219 -12.13 -5.62 -15.06
C LYS A 219 -11.99 -6.47 -16.34
N ALA A 220 -12.92 -6.35 -17.30
CA ALA A 220 -12.87 -7.07 -18.56
C ALA A 220 -11.68 -6.65 -19.44
N LEU A 221 -11.38 -5.34 -19.53
CA LEU A 221 -10.20 -4.82 -20.23
C LEU A 221 -8.89 -5.35 -19.63
N PHE A 222 -8.76 -5.33 -18.29
CA PHE A 222 -7.60 -5.92 -17.61
C PHE A 222 -7.52 -7.44 -17.75
N GLY A 223 -8.64 -8.13 -17.93
CA GLY A 223 -8.70 -9.57 -18.19
C GLY A 223 -8.39 -9.99 -19.64
N ASP A 224 -8.40 -9.06 -20.59
CA ASP A 224 -8.19 -9.34 -22.02
C ASP A 224 -6.70 -9.32 -22.41
N PRO A 225 -6.12 -10.44 -22.89
CA PRO A 225 -4.72 -10.47 -23.33
C PRO A 225 -4.45 -9.55 -24.53
N GLU A 226 -5.43 -9.34 -25.43
CA GLU A 226 -5.26 -8.48 -26.62
C GLU A 226 -5.15 -7.01 -26.21
N THR A 227 -6.01 -6.54 -25.30
CA THR A 227 -5.94 -5.20 -24.71
C THR A 227 -4.60 -4.98 -24.00
N ASN A 228 -4.18 -5.92 -23.15
CA ASN A 228 -2.93 -5.78 -22.40
C ASN A 228 -1.69 -5.76 -23.31
N ALA A 229 -1.66 -6.55 -24.38
CA ALA A 229 -0.56 -6.59 -25.33
C ALA A 229 -0.43 -5.31 -26.17
N SER A 230 -1.56 -4.67 -26.50
CA SER A 230 -1.59 -3.45 -27.32
C SER A 230 -1.44 -2.17 -26.49
N LEU A 231 -2.23 -2.00 -25.43
CA LEU A 231 -2.33 -0.77 -24.67
C LEU A 231 -1.43 -0.70 -23.43
N LYS A 232 -0.83 -1.82 -22.99
CA LYS A 232 0.03 -1.90 -21.79
C LYS A 232 -0.70 -1.26 -20.58
N LEU A 233 -1.84 -1.85 -20.20
CA LEU A 233 -2.76 -1.24 -19.22
C LEU A 233 -2.14 -1.02 -17.84
N GLY A 234 -2.41 0.15 -17.26
CA GLY A 234 -2.04 0.52 -15.89
C GLY A 234 -3.26 0.82 -15.02
N ALA A 235 -3.25 0.39 -13.75
CA ALA A 235 -4.31 0.69 -12.80
C ALA A 235 -3.94 1.87 -11.86
N VAL A 236 -4.79 2.91 -11.83
CA VAL A 236 -4.66 4.05 -10.89
C VAL A 236 -5.43 3.84 -9.57
N ASN A 237 -6.10 2.70 -9.45
CA ASN A 237 -7.01 2.37 -8.35
C ASN A 237 -6.31 2.40 -6.98
N SER A 238 -7.10 2.43 -5.90
CA SER A 238 -6.62 2.50 -4.51
C SER A 238 -5.73 1.33 -4.06
N ILE A 239 -5.47 0.36 -4.94
CA ILE A 239 -4.60 -0.79 -4.74
C ILE A 239 -3.11 -0.51 -4.99
N ASN A 240 -2.74 0.53 -5.75
CA ASN A 240 -1.31 0.80 -6.02
C ASN A 240 -0.58 1.21 -4.73
N PHE A 241 0.53 0.54 -4.38
CA PHE A 241 1.21 0.75 -3.09
C PHE A 241 1.73 2.18 -2.91
N SER A 242 2.15 2.85 -3.99
CA SER A 242 2.56 4.27 -3.96
C SER A 242 1.50 5.20 -3.37
N ARG A 243 0.20 4.87 -3.53
CA ARG A 243 -0.89 5.64 -2.95
C ARG A 243 -0.91 5.53 -1.44
N ILE A 244 -0.78 4.32 -0.91
CA ILE A 244 -0.69 4.08 0.54
C ILE A 244 0.55 4.78 1.11
N LEU A 245 1.70 4.65 0.44
CA LEU A 245 2.96 5.31 0.84
C LEU A 245 2.81 6.83 0.96
N ALA A 246 2.23 7.49 -0.04
CA ALA A 246 2.00 8.93 -0.04
C ALA A 246 1.04 9.39 1.08
N GLN A 247 0.09 8.53 1.47
CA GLN A 247 -0.86 8.82 2.54
C GLN A 247 -0.26 8.73 3.94
N ILE A 248 0.86 8.02 4.15
CA ILE A 248 1.54 7.93 5.46
C ILE A 248 1.99 9.32 5.95
N VAL A 249 2.36 10.21 5.02
CA VAL A 249 2.97 11.52 5.31
C VAL A 249 2.07 12.39 6.18
N TYR A 250 0.78 12.49 5.86
CA TYR A 250 -0.12 13.39 6.59
C TYR A 250 -0.46 12.91 8.01
N TYR A 251 -0.27 11.63 8.35
CA TYR A 251 -0.37 11.14 9.73
C TYR A 251 0.77 11.68 10.60
N PHE A 252 2.02 11.59 10.12
CA PHE A 252 3.16 12.21 10.80
C PHE A 252 3.04 13.74 10.80
N TYR A 253 2.67 14.35 9.67
CA TYR A 253 2.59 15.81 9.55
C TYR A 253 1.54 16.41 10.48
N SER A 254 0.34 15.84 10.53
CA SER A 254 -0.73 16.30 11.42
C SER A 254 -0.40 16.09 12.90
N TYR A 255 0.26 14.99 13.25
CA TYR A 255 0.79 14.76 14.59
C TYR A 255 1.77 15.86 15.03
N PHE A 256 2.73 16.23 14.18
CA PHE A 256 3.66 17.31 14.48
C PHE A 256 2.99 18.68 14.47
N SER A 257 2.03 18.92 13.58
CA SER A 257 1.23 20.14 13.55
C SER A 257 0.42 20.31 14.84
N LEU A 258 -0.14 19.23 15.40
CA LEU A 258 -0.77 19.24 16.71
C LEU A 258 0.24 19.58 17.82
N ALA A 259 1.41 18.96 17.83
CA ALA A 259 2.48 19.24 18.80
C ALA A 259 3.11 20.65 18.68
N LYS A 260 2.95 21.33 17.53
CA LYS A 260 3.32 22.74 17.33
C LYS A 260 2.22 23.71 17.75
N LYS A 261 0.95 23.39 17.47
CA LYS A 261 -0.21 24.28 17.70
C LYS A 261 -0.77 24.17 19.13
N SER A 262 -0.63 23.01 19.78
CA SER A 262 -1.11 22.77 21.15
C SER A 262 -0.08 23.19 22.21
N SER A 263 -0.57 23.76 23.31
CA SER A 263 0.23 24.08 24.50
C SER A 263 0.35 22.91 25.49
N THR A 264 -0.46 21.87 25.33
CA THR A 264 -0.55 20.72 26.26
C THR A 264 0.02 19.43 25.67
N PHE A 265 -0.13 19.22 24.35
CA PHE A 265 0.30 18.02 23.64
C PHE A 265 1.77 18.08 23.24
N LYS A 266 2.52 16.99 23.46
CA LYS A 266 3.97 16.90 23.23
C LYS A 266 4.31 15.72 22.33
N VAL A 267 5.45 15.81 21.65
CA VAL A 267 6.00 14.67 20.90
C VAL A 267 6.30 13.52 21.87
N GLY A 268 5.65 12.37 21.64
CA GLY A 268 5.60 11.22 22.54
C GLY A 268 4.20 10.93 23.08
N ASP A 269 3.33 11.95 23.18
CA ASP A 269 1.94 11.78 23.60
C ASP A 269 1.13 11.06 22.51
N LYS A 270 0.09 10.34 22.93
CA LYS A 270 -0.78 9.58 22.02
C LYS A 270 -1.88 10.44 21.40
N VAL A 271 -2.24 10.14 20.16
CA VAL A 271 -3.40 10.71 19.46
C VAL A 271 -4.34 9.62 18.95
N ARG A 272 -5.64 9.92 18.79
CA ARG A 272 -6.57 9.09 18.01
C ARG A 272 -6.77 9.69 16.62
N PHE A 273 -6.68 8.87 15.58
CA PHE A 273 -7.06 9.27 14.22
C PHE A 273 -8.42 8.70 13.89
N VAL A 274 -9.29 9.50 13.28
CA VAL A 274 -10.65 9.11 12.89
C VAL A 274 -10.81 9.32 11.40
N VAL A 275 -11.17 8.26 10.68
CA VAL A 275 -11.05 8.22 9.21
C VAL A 275 -12.38 7.81 8.58
N PRO A 276 -13.04 8.69 7.82
CA PRO A 276 -14.13 8.33 6.92
C PRO A 276 -13.65 7.27 5.92
N THR A 277 -14.08 6.02 6.09
CA THR A 277 -13.44 4.86 5.48
C THR A 277 -14.40 4.10 4.56
N GLY A 278 -14.14 4.17 3.25
CA GLY A 278 -14.62 3.21 2.26
C GLY A 278 -13.58 2.11 2.03
N ASN A 279 -12.77 2.26 0.98
CA ASN A 279 -11.80 1.27 0.48
C ASN A 279 -10.51 1.03 1.33
N PHE A 280 -10.54 1.32 2.63
CA PHE A 280 -9.49 1.09 3.66
C PHE A 280 -8.09 1.73 3.45
N GLY A 281 -7.75 2.23 2.25
CA GLY A 281 -6.39 2.66 1.93
C GLY A 281 -5.86 3.82 2.78
N ASP A 282 -6.75 4.76 3.16
CA ASP A 282 -6.41 5.89 4.01
C ASP A 282 -6.03 5.45 5.43
N ILE A 283 -6.95 4.79 6.15
CA ILE A 283 -6.68 4.33 7.51
C ILE A 283 -5.59 3.25 7.57
N LEU A 284 -5.37 2.50 6.48
CA LEU A 284 -4.22 1.62 6.33
C LEU A 284 -2.91 2.41 6.34
N ALA A 285 -2.82 3.58 5.72
CA ALA A 285 -1.63 4.41 5.82
C ALA A 285 -1.40 4.90 7.27
N GLY A 286 -2.47 5.15 8.03
CA GLY A 286 -2.40 5.39 9.48
C GLY A 286 -1.89 4.18 10.27
N TYR A 287 -2.24 2.97 9.85
CA TYR A 287 -1.67 1.73 10.40
C TYR A 287 -0.18 1.59 10.09
N PHE A 288 0.24 1.88 8.86
CA PHE A 288 1.67 1.93 8.53
C PHE A 288 2.40 2.98 9.39
N ALA A 289 1.86 4.19 9.57
CA ALA A 289 2.45 5.20 10.44
C ALA A 289 2.58 4.74 11.91
N THR A 290 1.53 4.08 12.44
CA THR A 290 1.54 3.47 13.78
C THR A 290 2.62 2.40 13.89
N ARG A 291 2.73 1.51 12.89
CA ARG A 291 3.72 0.43 12.83
C ARG A 291 5.16 0.93 12.63
N MET A 292 5.33 2.10 12.01
CA MET A 292 6.62 2.80 11.91
C MET A 292 7.07 3.43 13.24
N GLY A 293 6.18 3.60 14.22
CA GLY A 293 6.51 4.11 15.56
C GLY A 293 5.77 5.40 15.97
N LEU A 294 4.82 5.91 15.17
CA LEU A 294 4.00 7.04 15.55
C LEU A 294 3.09 6.67 16.74
N PRO A 295 3.05 7.44 17.85
CA PRO A 295 2.26 7.09 19.03
C PRO A 295 0.77 7.37 18.79
N VAL A 296 0.08 6.35 18.27
CA VAL A 296 -1.36 6.33 18.05
C VAL A 296 -2.02 5.48 19.14
N ASP A 297 -3.08 5.98 19.75
CA ASP A 297 -3.89 5.20 20.69
C ASP A 297 -4.86 4.26 19.95
N LYS A 298 -5.62 4.83 18.99
CA LYS A 298 -6.55 4.12 18.11
C LYS A 298 -6.62 4.75 16.73
N LEU A 299 -6.83 3.87 15.76
CA LEU A 299 -7.33 4.20 14.42
C LEU A 299 -8.83 3.89 14.39
N VAL A 300 -9.67 4.92 14.32
CA VAL A 300 -11.13 4.78 14.36
C VAL A 300 -11.68 4.79 12.93
N ILE A 301 -12.25 3.66 12.53
CA ILE A 301 -12.90 3.47 11.23
C ILE A 301 -14.30 4.07 11.31
N ALA A 302 -14.57 5.15 10.60
CA ALA A 302 -15.91 5.72 10.49
C ALA A 302 -16.53 5.27 9.15
N THR A 303 -17.52 4.39 9.18
CA THR A 303 -18.31 4.02 7.98
C THR A 303 -19.61 4.81 7.94
N ASN A 304 -20.16 4.96 6.74
CA ASN A 304 -21.58 5.26 6.58
C ASN A 304 -22.41 3.99 6.83
N GLU A 305 -23.61 3.92 6.26
CA GLU A 305 -24.50 2.77 6.39
C GLU A 305 -24.02 1.49 5.70
N ASN A 306 -23.04 1.57 4.78
CA ASN A 306 -22.34 0.43 4.18
C ASN A 306 -21.24 -0.08 5.13
N ASP A 307 -21.67 -0.81 6.14
CA ASP A 307 -20.95 -1.02 7.40
C ASP A 307 -20.14 -2.34 7.48
N ILE A 308 -19.73 -2.91 6.34
CA ILE A 308 -19.02 -4.22 6.31
C ILE A 308 -17.77 -4.25 7.21
N LEU A 309 -17.05 -3.12 7.32
CA LEU A 309 -15.91 -2.98 8.22
C LEU A 309 -16.37 -2.97 9.69
N ASP A 310 -17.34 -2.14 10.07
CA ASP A 310 -17.85 -2.07 11.45
C ASP A 310 -18.44 -3.42 11.91
N ARG A 311 -19.16 -4.14 11.03
CA ARG A 311 -19.62 -5.50 11.29
C ARG A 311 -18.47 -6.49 11.49
N PHE A 312 -17.38 -6.39 10.74
CA PHE A 312 -16.19 -7.21 10.99
C PHE A 312 -15.59 -6.92 12.36
N TRP A 313 -15.39 -5.66 12.75
CA TRP A 313 -14.82 -5.33 14.06
C TRP A 313 -15.71 -5.76 15.23
N LYS A 314 -17.03 -5.81 15.04
CA LYS A 314 -18.00 -6.29 16.03
C LYS A 314 -18.07 -7.83 16.11
N THR A 315 -17.98 -8.54 14.99
CA THR A 315 -18.34 -9.97 14.91
C THR A 315 -17.24 -10.93 14.43
N GLY A 316 -16.17 -10.41 13.83
CA GLY A 316 -15.16 -11.19 13.11
C GLY A 316 -15.58 -11.66 11.71
N LYS A 317 -16.82 -11.37 11.27
CA LYS A 317 -17.36 -11.76 9.97
C LYS A 317 -17.20 -10.64 8.95
N TYR A 318 -16.72 -10.97 7.76
CA TYR A 318 -16.63 -10.03 6.64
C TYR A 318 -17.57 -10.51 5.53
N GLU A 319 -18.80 -10.00 5.58
CA GLU A 319 -19.94 -10.48 4.77
C GLU A 319 -20.56 -9.32 3.99
N LYS A 320 -20.69 -9.46 2.66
CA LYS A 320 -21.44 -8.53 1.81
C LYS A 320 -22.90 -8.50 2.29
N GLN A 321 -23.50 -7.31 2.35
CA GLN A 321 -24.93 -7.15 2.60
C GLN A 321 -25.54 -6.29 1.48
N PRO A 322 -25.99 -6.92 0.38
CA PRO A 322 -26.61 -6.20 -0.72
C PRO A 322 -28.03 -5.74 -0.37
N ALA A 323 -28.25 -4.42 -0.28
CA ALA A 323 -29.54 -3.77 -0.22
C ALA A 323 -30.14 -3.65 -1.64
N LYS A 324 -31.45 -3.85 -1.82
CA LYS A 324 -32.10 -3.79 -3.15
C LYS A 324 -33.45 -3.06 -3.11
N GLY A 325 -33.83 -2.49 -4.25
CA GLY A 325 -35.11 -1.78 -4.38
C GLY A 325 -35.17 -0.58 -3.42
N PRO A 326 -36.29 -0.35 -2.70
CA PRO A 326 -36.42 0.77 -1.76
C PRO A 326 -35.37 0.79 -0.64
N GLU A 327 -34.81 -0.36 -0.24
CA GLU A 327 -33.80 -0.42 0.83
C GLU A 327 -32.41 0.04 0.36
N ALA A 328 -32.16 0.03 -0.95
CA ALA A 328 -30.93 0.55 -1.55
C ALA A 328 -30.94 2.08 -1.72
N GLN A 329 -32.11 2.72 -1.67
CA GLN A 329 -32.27 4.14 -1.97
C GLN A 329 -31.86 5.02 -0.79
N GLY A 330 -31.14 6.10 -1.11
CA GLY A 330 -30.65 7.11 -0.17
C GLY A 330 -29.84 8.16 -0.92
N GLY A 331 -29.07 9.00 -0.20
CA GLY A 331 -28.28 10.05 -0.82
C GLY A 331 -29.09 11.04 -1.70
N LEU A 332 -28.42 11.68 -2.66
CA LEU A 332 -29.01 12.72 -3.52
C LEU A 332 -28.47 12.65 -4.96
N GLU A 333 -29.36 12.69 -5.96
CA GLU A 333 -28.96 12.60 -7.38
C GLU A 333 -27.99 13.70 -7.84
N ILE A 334 -28.14 14.91 -7.28
CA ILE A 334 -27.26 16.05 -7.58
C ILE A 334 -25.80 15.81 -7.15
N ASP A 335 -25.60 14.94 -6.15
CA ASP A 335 -24.28 14.57 -5.62
C ASP A 335 -23.74 13.28 -6.27
N GLY A 336 -24.38 12.78 -7.33
CA GLY A 336 -23.94 11.62 -8.13
C GLY A 336 -24.56 10.28 -7.72
N VAL A 337 -25.59 10.27 -6.88
CA VAL A 337 -26.22 9.05 -6.35
C VAL A 337 -27.38 8.59 -7.23
N LYS A 338 -27.45 7.31 -7.67
CA LYS A 338 -28.61 6.77 -8.43
C LYS A 338 -28.80 5.27 -8.35
N ALA A 339 -29.92 4.87 -7.74
CA ALA A 339 -30.44 3.52 -7.52
C ALA A 339 -29.58 2.35 -8.06
N HIS A 340 -28.87 1.70 -7.14
CA HIS A 340 -28.00 0.56 -7.42
C HIS A 340 -28.77 -0.77 -7.61
N GLU A 341 -28.56 -1.45 -8.74
CA GLU A 341 -29.24 -2.74 -9.02
C GLU A 341 -28.61 -3.94 -8.27
N GLU A 342 -27.30 -3.89 -8.03
CA GLU A 342 -26.56 -5.03 -7.46
C GLU A 342 -26.67 -5.20 -5.93
N GLY A 343 -26.73 -4.12 -5.14
CA GLY A 343 -26.63 -4.26 -3.68
C GLY A 343 -26.11 -3.08 -2.84
N VAL A 344 -25.52 -2.03 -3.39
CA VAL A 344 -24.95 -0.98 -2.54
C VAL A 344 -26.09 -0.13 -1.95
N LYS A 345 -26.07 0.15 -0.64
CA LYS A 345 -26.98 1.16 -0.08
C LYS A 345 -26.44 2.54 -0.39
N GLU A 346 -27.29 3.39 -0.95
CA GLU A 346 -26.94 4.76 -1.26
C GLU A 346 -26.99 5.65 -0.01
N THR A 347 -26.01 6.54 0.11
CA THR A 347 -25.90 7.49 1.22
C THR A 347 -25.53 8.89 0.73
N LEU A 348 -25.53 9.88 1.63
CA LEU A 348 -24.99 11.21 1.38
C LEU A 348 -23.46 11.22 1.17
N SER A 349 -22.79 10.09 1.35
CA SER A 349 -21.32 9.96 1.29
C SER A 349 -20.89 8.92 0.22
N PRO A 350 -21.19 9.15 -1.07
CA PRO A 350 -21.08 8.12 -2.11
C PRO A 350 -19.64 7.64 -2.40
N ALA A 351 -18.59 8.33 -1.94
CA ALA A 351 -17.22 7.81 -2.04
C ALA A 351 -16.91 6.71 -1.01
N MET A 352 -17.81 6.45 -0.06
CA MET A 352 -17.74 5.40 0.96
C MET A 352 -18.76 4.27 0.74
N ASP A 353 -19.66 4.40 -0.23
CA ASP A 353 -20.68 3.39 -0.55
C ASP A 353 -20.02 2.15 -1.21
N ILE A 354 -19.70 1.14 -0.39
CA ILE A 354 -18.94 -0.05 -0.80
C ILE A 354 -19.52 -1.37 -0.26
N LEU A 355 -19.61 -2.39 -1.12
CA LEU A 355 -19.88 -3.78 -0.69
C LEU A 355 -18.64 -4.53 -0.19
N VAL A 356 -17.46 -4.15 -0.67
CA VAL A 356 -16.16 -4.74 -0.29
C VAL A 356 -15.12 -3.63 -0.25
N SER A 357 -14.34 -3.59 0.83
CA SER A 357 -13.23 -2.67 1.00
C SER A 357 -11.93 -3.27 0.48
N SER A 358 -11.36 -2.69 -0.59
CA SER A 358 -10.24 -3.32 -1.32
C SER A 358 -8.95 -3.45 -0.51
N ASN A 359 -8.52 -2.40 0.20
CA ASN A 359 -7.27 -2.46 0.98
C ASN A 359 -7.38 -3.22 2.30
N PHE A 360 -8.57 -3.66 2.71
CA PHE A 360 -8.73 -4.46 3.91
C PHE A 360 -7.96 -5.80 3.80
N GLU A 361 -7.79 -6.33 2.59
CA GLU A 361 -6.90 -7.46 2.26
C GLU A 361 -5.46 -7.28 2.80
N ARG A 362 -4.89 -6.07 2.74
CA ARG A 362 -3.54 -5.80 3.27
C ARG A 362 -3.50 -5.90 4.79
N LEU A 363 -4.53 -5.42 5.49
CA LEU A 363 -4.60 -5.57 6.95
C LEU A 363 -4.81 -7.04 7.34
N LEU A 364 -5.68 -7.76 6.65
CA LEU A 364 -5.89 -9.20 6.86
C LEU A 364 -4.58 -9.99 6.76
N TRP A 365 -3.71 -9.64 5.81
CA TRP A 365 -2.38 -10.25 5.70
C TRP A 365 -1.52 -9.98 6.94
N PHE A 366 -1.44 -8.74 7.43
CA PHE A 366 -0.67 -8.44 8.65
C PHE A 366 -1.24 -9.15 9.88
N LEU A 367 -2.57 -9.24 10.02
CA LEU A 367 -3.21 -9.95 11.13
C LEU A 367 -2.99 -11.47 11.05
N ALA A 368 -3.03 -12.06 9.86
CA ALA A 368 -2.71 -13.47 9.64
C ALA A 368 -1.22 -13.77 9.88
N TYR A 369 -0.33 -12.85 9.48
CA TYR A 369 1.11 -12.94 9.72
C TYR A 369 1.44 -12.84 11.22
N GLU A 370 0.84 -11.89 11.94
CA GLU A 370 0.98 -11.77 13.40
C GLU A 370 0.50 -13.04 14.13
N PHE A 371 -0.60 -13.63 13.66
CA PHE A 371 -1.11 -14.89 14.21
C PHE A 371 -0.18 -16.07 13.91
N ALA A 372 0.27 -16.23 12.65
CA ALA A 372 1.22 -17.28 12.26
C ALA A 372 2.53 -17.20 13.05
N ALA A 373 3.06 -15.98 13.26
CA ALA A 373 4.27 -15.75 14.03
C ALA A 373 4.18 -16.22 15.51
N THR A 374 2.98 -16.39 16.08
CA THR A 374 2.82 -16.95 17.43
C THR A 374 3.26 -18.42 17.54
N VAL A 375 3.31 -19.15 16.41
CA VAL A 375 3.75 -20.55 16.34
C VAL A 375 5.29 -20.66 16.48
N GLY A 376 6.03 -19.56 16.34
CA GLY A 376 7.48 -19.53 16.51
C GLY A 376 8.28 -20.15 15.34
N MET A 377 7.66 -20.27 14.17
CA MET A 377 8.32 -20.68 12.93
C MET A 377 9.01 -19.49 12.23
N ASP A 378 9.82 -19.77 11.21
CA ASP A 378 10.57 -18.76 10.50
C ASP A 378 9.70 -17.78 9.68
N VAL A 379 10.33 -16.69 9.23
CA VAL A 379 9.67 -15.59 8.51
C VAL A 379 9.09 -16.04 7.17
N GLU A 380 9.70 -17.01 6.49
CA GLU A 380 9.21 -17.50 5.19
C GLU A 380 7.92 -18.32 5.37
N PHE A 381 7.91 -19.22 6.36
CA PHE A 381 6.71 -19.94 6.77
C PHE A 381 5.57 -18.98 7.16
N ASN A 382 5.85 -17.99 8.00
CA ASN A 382 4.83 -17.04 8.48
C ASN A 382 4.23 -16.21 7.32
N ARG A 383 5.05 -15.78 6.35
CA ARG A 383 4.60 -15.08 5.12
C ARG A 383 3.74 -15.99 4.25
N LYS A 384 4.15 -17.26 4.08
CA LYS A 384 3.43 -18.26 3.28
C LYS A 384 2.05 -18.58 3.89
N GLN A 385 1.99 -18.82 5.20
CA GLN A 385 0.72 -19.06 5.91
C GLN A 385 -0.20 -17.85 5.78
N ALA A 386 0.29 -16.63 6.02
CA ALA A 386 -0.49 -15.41 5.87
C ALA A 386 -1.09 -15.25 4.45
N GLY A 387 -0.30 -15.56 3.42
CA GLY A 387 -0.77 -15.57 2.03
C GLY A 387 -1.86 -16.61 1.75
N GLN A 388 -1.72 -17.82 2.31
CA GLN A 388 -2.70 -18.90 2.16
C GLN A 388 -4.03 -18.62 2.87
N GLU A 389 -4.00 -18.05 4.08
CA GLU A 389 -5.22 -17.63 4.80
C GLU A 389 -5.97 -16.53 4.03
N VAL A 390 -5.27 -15.49 3.60
CA VAL A 390 -5.87 -14.38 2.83
C VAL A 390 -6.45 -14.87 1.51
N ALA A 391 -5.75 -15.74 0.78
CA ALA A 391 -6.27 -16.34 -0.44
C ALA A 391 -7.54 -17.16 -0.19
N THR A 392 -7.61 -17.87 0.95
CA THR A 392 -8.78 -18.67 1.36
C THR A 392 -9.98 -17.78 1.71
N TRP A 393 -9.78 -16.76 2.54
CA TRP A 393 -10.83 -15.79 2.90
C TRP A 393 -11.40 -15.06 1.68
N LEU A 394 -10.56 -14.70 0.71
CA LEU A 394 -11.00 -13.99 -0.49
C LEU A 394 -11.64 -14.92 -1.54
N LYS A 395 -11.25 -16.20 -1.59
CA LYS A 395 -12.00 -17.23 -2.32
C LYS A 395 -13.41 -17.36 -1.75
N ASP A 396 -13.55 -17.42 -0.42
CA ASP A 396 -14.85 -17.48 0.25
C ASP A 396 -15.69 -16.20 0.04
N LEU A 397 -15.08 -15.01 0.13
CA LEU A 397 -15.75 -13.74 -0.21
C LEU A 397 -16.30 -13.71 -1.66
N LYS A 398 -15.57 -14.32 -2.59
CA LYS A 398 -15.96 -14.41 -4.00
C LYS A 398 -17.08 -15.42 -4.24
N VAL A 399 -17.00 -16.61 -3.63
CA VAL A 399 -17.90 -17.74 -3.90
C VAL A 399 -19.13 -17.75 -2.99
N LYS A 400 -18.96 -17.45 -1.69
CA LYS A 400 -19.99 -17.52 -0.65
C LYS A 400 -20.58 -16.14 -0.30
N GLY A 401 -19.96 -15.05 -0.77
CA GLY A 401 -20.36 -13.67 -0.45
C GLY A 401 -19.77 -13.12 0.85
N GLY A 402 -19.00 -13.92 1.60
CA GLY A 402 -18.35 -13.50 2.83
C GLY A 402 -17.48 -14.61 3.44
N PHE A 403 -16.77 -14.28 4.52
CA PHE A 403 -16.01 -15.22 5.33
C PHE A 403 -16.09 -14.90 6.82
N GLY A 404 -15.72 -15.88 7.65
CA GLY A 404 -15.61 -15.75 9.09
C GLY A 404 -16.76 -16.38 9.88
N PRO A 405 -16.80 -16.21 11.22
CA PRO A 405 -15.90 -15.34 11.99
C PRO A 405 -14.44 -15.80 11.90
N VAL A 406 -13.52 -14.86 11.71
CA VAL A 406 -12.07 -15.16 11.83
C VAL A 406 -11.73 -15.61 13.25
N TYR A 407 -10.57 -16.25 13.43
CA TYR A 407 -10.09 -16.66 14.75
C TYR A 407 -10.11 -15.49 15.74
N VAL A 408 -10.50 -15.79 16.99
CA VAL A 408 -10.69 -14.76 18.03
C VAL A 408 -9.43 -13.93 18.27
N ASP A 409 -8.24 -14.52 18.12
CA ASP A 409 -6.95 -13.84 18.28
C ASP A 409 -6.62 -12.89 17.12
N VAL A 410 -7.03 -13.23 15.89
CA VAL A 410 -6.95 -12.34 14.71
C VAL A 410 -7.83 -11.12 14.92
N LEU A 411 -9.08 -11.33 15.35
CA LEU A 411 -10.02 -10.24 15.68
C LEU A 411 -9.53 -9.40 16.88
N ASN A 412 -8.97 -10.03 17.90
CA ASN A 412 -8.40 -9.34 19.05
C ASN A 412 -7.16 -8.53 18.68
N SER A 413 -6.29 -9.00 17.77
CA SER A 413 -5.17 -8.18 17.29
C SER A 413 -5.67 -6.96 16.52
N ALA A 414 -6.69 -7.11 15.66
CA ALA A 414 -7.33 -5.98 14.99
C ALA A 414 -7.90 -4.95 15.98
N ARG A 415 -8.55 -5.41 17.07
CA ARG A 415 -9.11 -4.55 18.13
C ARG A 415 -8.07 -3.86 19.01
N LYS A 416 -6.80 -4.31 19.03
CA LYS A 416 -5.72 -3.60 19.75
C LYS A 416 -5.50 -2.21 19.14
N THR A 417 -5.38 -2.13 17.82
CA THR A 417 -5.03 -0.89 17.10
C THR A 417 -6.25 -0.11 16.62
N PHE A 418 -7.36 -0.78 16.31
CA PHE A 418 -8.52 -0.16 15.66
C PHE A 418 -9.79 -0.17 16.53
N GLU A 419 -10.64 0.83 16.32
CA GLU A 419 -12.05 0.88 16.71
C GLU A 419 -12.91 1.12 15.45
N SER A 420 -14.22 0.90 15.51
CA SER A 420 -15.15 1.20 14.41
C SER A 420 -16.43 1.90 14.88
N GLU A 421 -16.98 2.73 14.01
CA GLU A 421 -18.25 3.44 14.16
C GLU A 421 -19.02 3.41 12.84
N ARG A 422 -20.34 3.27 12.94
CA ARG A 422 -21.29 3.39 11.83
C ARG A 422 -22.13 4.65 12.02
N VAL A 423 -22.22 5.49 10.99
CA VAL A 423 -22.99 6.73 10.99
C VAL A 423 -24.05 6.67 9.89
N SER A 424 -25.26 7.17 10.17
CA SER A 424 -26.39 7.20 9.22
C SER A 424 -26.60 8.58 8.62
N ASP A 425 -27.25 8.67 7.45
CA ASP A 425 -27.50 9.95 6.77
C ASP A 425 -28.16 11.04 7.66
N PRO A 426 -29.14 10.75 8.53
CA PRO A 426 -29.68 11.73 9.46
C PRO A 426 -28.63 12.27 10.45
N GLU A 427 -27.73 11.41 10.94
CA GLU A 427 -26.66 11.80 11.86
C GLU A 427 -25.56 12.59 11.14
N THR A 428 -25.31 12.28 9.86
CA THR A 428 -24.45 13.05 8.95
C THR A 428 -24.96 14.47 8.75
N LEU A 429 -26.27 14.65 8.46
CA LEU A 429 -26.88 15.98 8.30
C LEU A 429 -26.88 16.77 9.61
N GLU A 430 -27.27 16.15 10.73
CA GLU A 430 -27.26 16.76 12.06
C GLU A 430 -25.84 17.19 12.48
N THR A 431 -24.81 16.42 12.13
CA THR A 431 -23.42 16.77 12.42
C THR A 431 -22.92 17.92 11.53
N ILE A 432 -23.31 18.00 10.25
CA ILE A 432 -23.01 19.19 9.40
C ILE A 432 -23.65 20.44 10.02
N LYS A 433 -24.94 20.37 10.37
CA LYS A 433 -25.70 21.48 10.96
C LYS A 433 -25.11 21.93 12.30
N SER A 434 -24.94 21.02 13.25
CA SER A 434 -24.49 21.36 14.61
C SER A 434 -23.06 21.88 14.69
N ILE A 435 -22.17 21.50 13.75
CA ILE A 435 -20.82 22.08 13.65
C ILE A 435 -20.85 23.47 13.01
N TYR A 436 -21.71 23.69 12.00
CA TYR A 436 -21.93 25.02 11.42
C TYR A 436 -22.52 26.00 12.44
N GLU A 437 -23.50 25.57 13.25
CA GLU A 437 -24.11 26.37 14.31
C GLU A 437 -23.12 26.74 15.45
N GLN A 438 -22.17 25.86 15.76
CA GLN A 438 -21.23 26.04 16.87
C GLN A 438 -19.97 26.81 16.46
N ASP A 439 -19.30 26.37 15.40
CA ASP A 439 -17.96 26.82 15.01
C ASP A 439 -17.96 27.62 13.68
N GLY A 440 -19.10 27.69 12.97
CA GLY A 440 -19.21 28.30 11.63
C GLY A 440 -18.54 27.50 10.52
N TYR A 441 -17.90 26.36 10.85
CA TYR A 441 -17.20 25.49 9.91
C TYR A 441 -18.21 24.62 9.13
N ILE A 442 -18.02 24.49 7.82
CA ILE A 442 -18.91 23.73 6.94
C ILE A 442 -18.24 22.39 6.60
N LEU A 443 -18.88 21.29 6.98
CA LEU A 443 -18.40 19.93 6.69
C LEU A 443 -19.01 19.40 5.39
N ASP A 444 -18.21 18.66 4.63
CA ASP A 444 -18.74 17.72 3.63
C ASP A 444 -19.31 16.47 4.34
N PRO A 445 -20.24 15.71 3.72
CA PRO A 445 -20.86 14.54 4.35
C PRO A 445 -19.86 13.44 4.77
N HIS A 446 -18.73 13.26 4.05
CA HIS A 446 -17.70 12.28 4.43
C HIS A 446 -16.96 12.76 5.69
N SER A 447 -16.52 14.02 5.72
CA SER A 447 -15.91 14.62 6.92
C SER A 447 -16.85 14.61 8.12
N SER A 448 -18.14 14.84 7.90
CA SER A 448 -19.19 14.80 8.93
C SER A 448 -19.25 13.43 9.63
N ILE A 449 -19.24 12.33 8.88
CA ILE A 449 -19.16 10.96 9.43
C ILE A 449 -17.92 10.79 10.32
N GLY A 450 -16.76 11.32 9.91
CA GLY A 450 -15.55 11.31 10.72
C GLY A 450 -15.70 12.10 12.03
N VAL A 451 -16.35 13.25 11.99
CA VAL A 451 -16.64 14.08 13.17
C VAL A 451 -17.62 13.38 14.11
N THR A 452 -18.73 12.82 13.61
CA THR A 452 -19.68 12.06 14.44
C THR A 452 -18.98 10.89 15.15
N ALA A 453 -18.15 10.14 14.43
CA ALA A 453 -17.36 9.05 15.01
C ALA A 453 -16.31 9.54 16.02
N SER A 454 -15.71 10.72 15.79
CA SER A 454 -14.77 11.34 16.74
C SER A 454 -15.47 11.71 18.04
N LEU A 455 -16.64 12.34 17.98
CA LEU A 455 -17.44 12.71 19.16
C LEU A 455 -17.84 11.48 19.98
N ARG A 456 -18.18 10.36 19.35
CA ARG A 456 -18.47 9.08 20.02
C ARG A 456 -17.23 8.40 20.59
N SER A 457 -16.09 8.44 19.88
CA SER A 457 -14.83 7.87 20.36
C SER A 457 -14.30 8.65 21.58
N ALA A 458 -14.41 9.99 21.57
CA ALA A 458 -14.02 10.85 22.68
C ALA A 458 -14.81 10.57 23.97
N GLN A 459 -16.05 10.09 23.89
CA GLN A 459 -16.83 9.66 25.07
C GLN A 459 -16.31 8.36 25.71
N ARG A 460 -15.50 7.57 25.00
CA ARG A 460 -14.90 6.31 25.47
C ARG A 460 -13.40 6.40 25.74
N ALA A 461 -12.75 7.40 25.18
CA ALA A 461 -11.32 7.67 25.32
C ALA A 461 -10.97 8.19 26.72
N GLU A 462 -9.67 8.23 27.03
CA GLU A 462 -9.17 8.95 28.19
C GLU A 462 -9.43 10.46 28.06
N ALA A 463 -9.71 11.12 29.19
CA ALA A 463 -10.03 12.55 29.19
C ALA A 463 -8.88 13.39 28.61
N ASN A 464 -9.24 14.33 27.72
CA ASN A 464 -8.34 15.20 26.96
C ASN A 464 -7.45 14.51 25.91
N LEU A 465 -7.69 13.23 25.56
CA LEU A 465 -6.96 12.58 24.47
C LEU A 465 -7.34 13.22 23.11
N PRO A 466 -6.39 13.79 22.35
CA PRO A 466 -6.73 14.47 21.11
C PRO A 466 -7.20 13.52 20.01
N HIS A 467 -8.16 14.01 19.22
CA HIS A 467 -8.72 13.32 18.06
C HIS A 467 -8.44 14.15 16.81
N ILE A 468 -7.80 13.54 15.81
CA ILE A 468 -7.61 14.13 14.48
C ILE A 468 -8.55 13.39 13.52
N SER A 469 -9.62 14.07 13.11
CA SER A 469 -10.58 13.59 12.12
C SER A 469 -10.14 14.03 10.72
N LEU A 470 -10.15 13.11 9.75
CA LEU A 470 -9.70 13.39 8.40
C LEU A 470 -10.81 14.02 7.56
N CYS A 471 -10.57 15.24 7.06
CA CYS A 471 -11.47 15.95 6.16
C CYS A 471 -11.14 15.59 4.71
N THR A 472 -11.90 14.65 4.16
CA THR A 472 -11.53 13.93 2.93
C THR A 472 -11.94 14.63 1.62
N ALA A 473 -12.91 15.56 1.66
CA ALA A 473 -13.34 16.34 0.50
C ALA A 473 -13.74 17.77 0.89
N HIS A 474 -13.69 18.68 -0.07
CA HIS A 474 -14.23 20.03 0.12
C HIS A 474 -15.77 19.98 0.08
N PRO A 475 -16.51 20.76 0.92
CA PRO A 475 -17.97 20.70 0.95
C PRO A 475 -18.63 21.00 -0.41
N ALA A 476 -17.98 21.83 -1.24
CA ALA A 476 -18.44 22.15 -2.59
C ALA A 476 -18.57 20.97 -3.56
N LYS A 477 -17.97 19.81 -3.25
CA LYS A 477 -18.08 18.60 -4.07
C LYS A 477 -19.42 17.88 -3.91
N PHE A 478 -20.12 18.13 -2.80
CA PHE A 478 -21.36 17.47 -2.38
C PHE A 478 -22.40 18.53 -2.00
N ALA A 479 -22.74 19.38 -2.98
CA ALA A 479 -23.59 20.54 -2.79
C ALA A 479 -24.98 20.17 -2.25
N GLY A 480 -25.56 19.06 -2.71
CA GLY A 480 -26.88 18.62 -2.28
C GLY A 480 -26.93 18.33 -0.78
N ALA A 481 -25.98 17.57 -0.26
CA ALA A 481 -25.90 17.23 1.16
C ALA A 481 -25.70 18.46 2.05
N VAL A 482 -24.85 19.39 1.62
CA VAL A 482 -24.56 20.64 2.35
C VAL A 482 -25.78 21.58 2.32
N GLU A 483 -26.42 21.79 1.17
CA GLU A 483 -27.65 22.57 1.08
C GLU A 483 -28.80 21.90 1.85
N LEU A 484 -28.93 20.57 1.81
CA LEU A 484 -29.95 19.84 2.57
C LEU A 484 -29.81 20.05 4.09
N ALA A 485 -28.58 20.10 4.59
CA ALA A 485 -28.29 20.36 6.00
C ALA A 485 -28.46 21.84 6.41
N LEU A 486 -28.10 22.79 5.53
CA LEU A 486 -27.87 24.19 5.92
C LEU A 486 -28.76 25.25 5.26
N LYS A 487 -29.57 24.92 4.24
CA LYS A 487 -30.41 25.90 3.50
C LYS A 487 -31.35 26.76 4.36
N ASP A 488 -31.78 26.23 5.51
CA ASP A 488 -32.71 26.90 6.42
C ASP A 488 -31.97 27.73 7.50
N GLU A 489 -30.62 27.68 7.51
CA GLU A 489 -29.79 28.47 8.41
C GLU A 489 -29.64 29.91 7.93
N LYS A 490 -29.97 30.85 8.81
CA LYS A 490 -30.18 32.27 8.50
C LYS A 490 -29.05 32.94 7.73
N ASP A 491 -27.80 32.57 8.01
CA ASP A 491 -26.61 33.18 7.42
C ASP A 491 -25.90 32.24 6.41
N PHE A 492 -26.50 31.13 6.00
CA PHE A 492 -25.91 30.20 5.03
C PHE A 492 -26.20 30.63 3.58
N ASN A 493 -25.17 30.60 2.75
CA ASN A 493 -25.24 30.81 1.31
C ASN A 493 -24.14 29.96 0.65
N PHE A 494 -24.51 28.97 -0.16
CA PHE A 494 -23.56 28.04 -0.76
C PHE A 494 -22.61 28.74 -1.74
N GLN A 495 -23.12 29.65 -2.56
CA GLN A 495 -22.32 30.36 -3.57
C GLN A 495 -21.32 31.34 -2.96
N GLU A 496 -21.64 31.93 -1.80
CA GLU A 496 -20.76 32.90 -1.11
C GLU A 496 -19.79 32.25 -0.10
N LYS A 497 -20.20 31.15 0.56
CA LYS A 497 -19.43 30.51 1.64
C LYS A 497 -18.77 29.19 1.28
N VAL A 498 -19.20 28.53 0.20
CA VAL A 498 -18.77 27.15 -0.11
C VAL A 498 -18.15 27.00 -1.49
N LEU A 499 -18.68 27.68 -2.52
CA LEU A 499 -18.18 27.50 -3.89
C LEU A 499 -16.78 28.14 -4.09
N PRO A 500 -15.72 27.37 -4.41
CA PRO A 500 -14.39 27.91 -4.70
C PRO A 500 -14.39 28.75 -5.98
N GLU A 501 -13.52 29.77 -6.06
CA GLU A 501 -13.37 30.60 -7.25
C GLU A 501 -13.02 29.76 -8.50
N GLU A 502 -12.21 28.72 -8.33
CA GLU A 502 -11.79 27.82 -9.41
C GLU A 502 -12.92 26.93 -9.96
N PHE A 503 -14.06 26.86 -9.26
CA PHE A 503 -15.26 26.16 -9.73
C PHE A 503 -16.21 27.09 -10.52
N VAL A 504 -16.06 28.41 -10.39
CA VAL A 504 -16.92 29.39 -11.04
C VAL A 504 -16.63 29.45 -12.54
N GLY A 505 -17.62 29.11 -13.37
CA GLY A 505 -17.48 29.17 -14.83
C GLY A 505 -16.95 27.90 -15.48
N LEU A 506 -16.68 26.82 -14.71
CA LEU A 506 -16.33 25.51 -15.29
C LEU A 506 -17.40 25.03 -16.29
N GLU A 507 -18.67 25.35 -16.07
CA GLU A 507 -19.79 25.01 -16.95
C GLU A 507 -19.71 25.67 -18.34
N LYS A 508 -18.87 26.69 -18.50
CA LYS A 508 -18.64 27.43 -19.75
C LYS A 508 -17.39 26.96 -20.51
N LEU A 509 -16.54 26.13 -19.89
CA LEU A 509 -15.32 25.62 -20.53
C LEU A 509 -15.64 24.54 -21.57
N PRO A 510 -14.80 24.37 -22.61
CA PRO A 510 -14.95 23.28 -23.57
C PRO A 510 -14.81 21.93 -22.85
N LYS A 511 -15.70 20.99 -23.17
CA LYS A 511 -15.67 19.63 -22.62
C LYS A 511 -15.09 18.64 -23.64
N ARG A 512 -14.24 17.73 -23.17
CA ARG A 512 -13.79 16.52 -23.87
C ARG A 512 -14.36 15.29 -23.16
N VAL A 513 -15.37 14.68 -23.78
CA VAL A 513 -16.00 13.44 -23.33
C VAL A 513 -16.53 12.67 -24.54
N SER A 514 -16.45 11.34 -24.52
CA SER A 514 -17.02 10.46 -25.53
C SER A 514 -18.11 9.59 -24.91
N ASP A 515 -19.30 9.61 -25.51
CA ASP A 515 -20.38 8.72 -25.12
C ASP A 515 -20.11 7.29 -25.62
N VAL A 516 -20.33 6.29 -24.76
CA VAL A 516 -20.17 4.88 -25.13
C VAL A 516 -21.28 4.02 -24.51
N SER A 517 -21.62 2.91 -25.18
CA SER A 517 -22.55 1.90 -24.65
C SER A 517 -21.91 1.09 -23.51
N ASN A 518 -22.72 0.41 -22.71
CA ASN A 518 -22.26 -0.63 -21.80
C ASN A 518 -21.82 -1.89 -22.58
N ASP A 519 -20.67 -1.79 -23.25
CA ASP A 519 -19.99 -2.89 -23.94
C ASP A 519 -18.47 -2.68 -23.80
N TRP A 520 -17.81 -3.60 -23.10
CA TRP A 520 -16.36 -3.51 -22.86
C TRP A 520 -15.54 -3.60 -24.14
N LYS A 521 -16.05 -4.24 -25.20
CA LYS A 521 -15.37 -4.31 -26.51
C LYS A 521 -15.48 -2.98 -27.25
N ALA A 522 -16.64 -2.34 -27.22
CA ALA A 522 -16.81 -1.00 -27.77
C ALA A 522 -15.89 0.01 -27.06
N VAL A 523 -15.75 -0.10 -25.73
CA VAL A 523 -14.76 0.68 -24.97
C VAL A 523 -13.34 0.33 -25.38
N ARG A 524 -12.98 -0.95 -25.52
CA ARG A 524 -11.63 -1.38 -25.92
C ARG A 524 -11.19 -0.73 -27.23
N GLU A 525 -12.00 -0.84 -28.28
CA GLU A 525 -11.66 -0.28 -29.58
C GLU A 525 -11.60 1.26 -29.54
N LEU A 526 -12.49 1.92 -28.79
CA LEU A 526 -12.48 3.38 -28.63
C LEU A 526 -11.24 3.88 -27.89
N VAL A 527 -10.83 3.23 -26.79
CA VAL A 527 -9.59 3.59 -26.07
C VAL A 527 -8.38 3.38 -26.99
N LYS A 528 -8.37 2.30 -27.76
CA LYS A 528 -7.32 2.02 -28.73
C LYS A 528 -7.23 3.08 -29.82
N GLU A 529 -8.35 3.46 -30.43
CA GLU A 529 -8.40 4.55 -31.42
C GLU A 529 -7.91 5.89 -30.82
N GLN A 530 -8.33 6.21 -29.60
CA GLN A 530 -7.93 7.43 -28.90
C GLN A 530 -6.43 7.49 -28.59
N VAL A 531 -5.84 6.40 -28.10
CA VAL A 531 -4.41 6.31 -27.76
C VAL A 531 -3.54 6.21 -29.03
N GLU A 532 -3.96 5.45 -30.05
CA GLU A 532 -3.26 5.40 -31.35
C GLU A 532 -3.23 6.79 -32.01
N LYS A 533 -4.35 7.53 -31.93
CA LYS A 533 -4.41 8.91 -32.44
C LYS A 533 -3.50 9.86 -31.66
N GLU A 534 -3.59 9.86 -30.33
CA GLU A 534 -2.73 10.65 -29.43
C GLU A 534 -1.25 10.48 -29.77
N LEU A 535 -0.78 9.23 -29.86
CA LEU A 535 0.60 8.91 -30.20
C LEU A 535 0.99 9.31 -31.63
N SER A 536 0.05 9.25 -32.59
CA SER A 536 0.30 9.70 -33.96
C SER A 536 0.39 11.22 -34.11
N ASP A 537 -0.44 11.97 -33.37
CA ASP A 537 -0.39 13.43 -33.34
C ASP A 537 0.94 13.91 -32.69
N ASP A 538 1.44 13.19 -31.68
CA ASP A 538 2.78 13.43 -31.10
C ASP A 538 3.93 13.12 -32.09
N GLU A 539 3.88 12.01 -32.84
CA GLU A 539 4.90 11.71 -33.88
C GLU A 539 4.97 12.81 -34.97
N VAL A 540 3.81 13.36 -35.37
CA VAL A 540 3.76 14.48 -36.35
C VAL A 540 4.33 15.77 -35.76
N ASN A 541 4.06 16.08 -34.48
CA ASN A 541 4.60 17.27 -33.82
C ASN A 541 6.10 17.18 -33.50
N VAL A 542 6.65 15.98 -33.30
CA VAL A 542 8.11 15.77 -33.14
C VAL A 542 8.86 15.79 -34.47
N ALA A 543 8.18 15.44 -35.58
CA ALA A 543 8.76 15.46 -36.92
C ALA A 543 9.00 16.87 -37.49
N ASP A 544 8.49 17.95 -36.87
CA ASP A 544 8.66 19.32 -37.37
C ASP A 544 9.18 20.32 -36.32
N PRO A 545 10.51 20.42 -36.14
CA PRO A 545 11.12 21.54 -35.41
C PRO A 545 11.08 22.90 -36.16
N VAL A 546 10.53 22.98 -37.39
CA VAL A 546 10.67 24.17 -38.27
C VAL A 546 9.45 24.48 -39.17
N SER A 547 8.20 24.47 -38.65
CA SER A 547 7.14 25.30 -39.28
C SER A 547 6.01 25.81 -38.34
N GLY A 548 6.04 27.12 -38.03
CA GLY A 548 4.92 27.90 -37.47
C GLY A 548 4.62 27.67 -35.97
N SER A 549 4.79 28.65 -35.07
CA SER A 549 4.35 30.03 -35.24
C SER A 549 4.78 30.97 -34.10
N THR A 550 5.96 31.62 -34.22
CA THR A 550 6.39 32.71 -33.32
C THR A 550 7.11 33.84 -34.08
N TRP A 551 6.53 34.32 -35.18
CA TRP A 551 7.02 35.51 -35.91
C TRP A 551 6.41 36.83 -35.38
N VAL A 552 6.57 37.11 -34.09
CA VAL A 552 6.54 38.47 -33.53
C VAL A 552 7.53 38.54 -32.35
N ASN A 553 8.37 39.58 -32.31
CA ASN A 553 9.31 39.92 -31.22
C ASN A 553 10.64 39.14 -31.11
N LEU A 554 11.38 38.92 -32.20
CA LEU A 554 12.83 38.61 -32.10
C LEU A 554 13.78 39.44 -33.01
N GLU A 555 13.30 40.45 -33.73
CA GLU A 555 14.15 41.25 -34.64
C GLU A 555 14.96 42.38 -33.98
N VAL A 556 14.66 42.76 -32.73
CA VAL A 556 15.29 43.95 -32.10
C VAL A 556 16.67 43.66 -31.49
N TRP A 557 16.99 42.40 -31.18
CA TRP A 557 18.22 42.07 -30.42
C TRP A 557 19.40 41.60 -31.30
N LEU A 558 19.15 40.88 -32.40
CA LEU A 558 20.23 40.30 -33.21
C LEU A 558 20.94 41.30 -34.16
N VAL A 559 20.24 42.36 -34.57
CA VAL A 559 20.75 43.35 -35.56
C VAL A 559 21.90 44.20 -34.99
N SER A 560 21.97 44.37 -33.67
CA SER A 560 22.99 45.20 -33.00
C SER A 560 24.34 44.49 -32.83
N TYR A 561 24.38 43.15 -32.88
CA TYR A 561 25.59 42.37 -32.59
C TYR A 561 26.38 41.96 -33.84
N LEU A 562 25.72 41.80 -35.00
CA LEU A 562 26.32 41.26 -36.22
C LEU A 562 26.79 42.30 -37.26
N THR A 563 26.76 43.60 -36.93
CA THR A 563 27.32 44.68 -37.78
C THR A 563 28.83 44.87 -37.64
N LYS A 564 29.52 44.07 -36.82
CA LYS A 564 31.00 44.07 -36.71
C LYS A 564 31.60 42.74 -37.15
N MET A 565 32.42 42.83 -38.20
CA MET A 565 33.32 41.81 -38.79
C MET A 565 32.73 40.87 -39.86
N ARG A 566 32.96 41.29 -41.11
CA ARG A 566 33.17 40.49 -42.34
C ARG A 566 34.54 40.89 -42.90
N PRO A 567 35.13 40.18 -43.88
CA PRO A 567 34.93 38.78 -44.32
C PRO A 567 36.27 38.02 -44.50
N HIS A 568 36.26 36.76 -44.98
CA HIS A 568 37.06 36.30 -46.15
C HIS A 568 36.89 34.80 -46.48
N LEU A 569 36.52 34.49 -47.74
CA LEU A 569 36.84 33.30 -48.60
C LEU A 569 36.58 31.85 -48.11
N PHE A 570 36.35 30.82 -48.96
CA PHE A 570 35.62 30.64 -50.25
C PHE A 570 35.62 29.10 -50.59
N THR A 571 34.45 28.52 -50.95
CA THR A 571 34.22 27.31 -51.83
C THR A 571 34.84 25.88 -51.61
N LEU A 572 33.93 24.88 -51.47
CA LEU A 572 33.77 23.58 -52.22
C LEU A 572 34.86 22.43 -52.11
N PRO A 573 34.57 21.15 -52.49
CA PRO A 573 33.45 20.26 -52.11
C PRO A 573 33.80 18.73 -51.95
N LEU A 574 32.80 17.92 -51.55
CA LEU A 574 32.51 16.51 -51.95
C LEU A 574 33.59 15.41 -51.96
N LEU A 575 33.35 14.32 -51.21
CA LEU A 575 33.54 12.94 -51.73
C LEU A 575 32.73 11.88 -50.94
N SER A 576 32.20 10.90 -51.66
CA SER A 576 31.32 9.81 -51.19
C SER A 576 32.09 8.49 -51.00
N GLY A 577 31.56 7.60 -50.15
CA GLY A 577 32.11 6.25 -49.95
C GLY A 577 31.13 5.27 -49.31
N LEU A 578 30.52 4.41 -50.13
CA LEU A 578 29.70 3.27 -49.70
C LEU A 578 30.58 2.04 -49.42
N VAL A 579 30.33 1.31 -48.33
CA VAL A 579 30.60 -0.14 -48.26
C VAL A 579 29.47 -0.82 -47.48
N SER A 580 28.82 -1.80 -48.11
CA SER A 580 27.87 -2.71 -47.47
C SER A 580 28.55 -4.06 -47.22
N ILE A 581 28.30 -4.69 -46.07
CA ILE A 581 28.50 -6.13 -45.88
C ILE A 581 27.29 -6.68 -45.12
N SER A 582 26.71 -7.77 -45.61
CA SER A 582 25.74 -8.60 -44.89
C SER A 582 26.23 -10.04 -44.78
N ALA A 583 25.83 -10.72 -43.71
CA ALA A 583 25.78 -12.17 -43.59
C ALA A 583 24.84 -12.52 -42.44
N ALA A 584 24.13 -13.66 -42.52
CA ALA A 584 23.01 -14.00 -41.63
C ALA A 584 23.19 -15.34 -40.88
N ALA A 585 22.50 -15.43 -39.74
CA ALA A 585 21.86 -16.59 -39.08
C ALA A 585 22.45 -18.02 -39.19
N ASN A 586 22.53 -18.74 -38.04
CA ASN A 586 21.61 -19.87 -37.71
C ASN A 586 21.95 -20.66 -36.41
N THR A 587 20.90 -21.08 -35.65
CA THR A 587 20.68 -22.37 -34.91
C THR A 587 21.73 -22.88 -33.86
N GLU A 588 21.44 -23.69 -32.82
CA GLU A 588 20.24 -24.43 -32.33
C GLU A 588 20.32 -24.79 -30.80
N SER A 589 19.47 -25.70 -30.30
CA SER A 589 19.04 -25.98 -28.90
C SER A 589 19.86 -27.00 -28.06
N GLY A 590 19.54 -27.16 -26.74
CA GLY A 590 20.12 -28.23 -25.90
C GLY A 590 19.67 -28.39 -24.42
N TYR A 591 18.52 -29.05 -24.18
CA TYR A 591 18.09 -29.96 -23.08
C TYR A 591 18.29 -29.73 -21.54
N LEU A 592 17.27 -30.21 -20.79
CA LEU A 592 17.22 -30.44 -19.33
C LEU A 592 18.09 -31.61 -18.85
N ALA A 593 18.44 -31.61 -17.55
CA ALA A 593 18.87 -32.80 -16.81
C ALA A 593 18.10 -32.95 -15.48
N THR A 594 17.50 -34.11 -15.26
CA THR A 594 16.86 -34.52 -14.01
C THR A 594 17.77 -35.50 -13.27
N VAL A 595 17.96 -35.33 -11.95
CA VAL A 595 18.78 -36.25 -11.14
C VAL A 595 17.90 -37.02 -10.16
N THR A 596 17.96 -38.35 -10.26
CA THR A 596 17.33 -39.30 -9.33
C THR A 596 18.45 -40.03 -8.59
N LEU A 597 18.38 -40.09 -7.25
CA LEU A 597 19.32 -40.86 -6.43
C LEU A 597 18.59 -42.03 -5.76
N ALA A 598 19.12 -43.23 -5.95
CA ALA A 598 18.72 -44.44 -5.22
C ALA A 598 19.75 -44.75 -4.11
N PRO A 599 19.35 -45.30 -2.95
CA PRO A 599 20.25 -45.50 -1.83
C PRO A 599 21.06 -46.80 -1.95
N THR A 600 22.34 -46.75 -1.56
CA THR A 600 23.18 -47.93 -1.27
C THR A 600 23.46 -48.01 0.22
N ALA A 601 23.26 -49.19 0.81
CA ALA A 601 23.19 -49.37 2.26
C ALA A 601 24.55 -49.61 2.95
N SER A 602 24.64 -49.22 4.22
CA SER A 602 25.51 -49.88 5.21
C SER A 602 25.06 -49.63 6.65
N GLY A 603 24.68 -50.70 7.37
CA GLY A 603 25.05 -50.85 8.78
C GLY A 603 24.27 -50.08 9.87
N ALA A 604 22.94 -49.99 9.79
CA ALA A 604 22.09 -49.79 10.97
C ALA A 604 20.87 -50.73 10.86
N GLU A 605 20.34 -51.21 11.98
CA GLU A 605 19.08 -51.99 11.95
C GLU A 605 17.99 -51.14 11.30
N ALA A 606 17.28 -51.71 10.32
CA ALA A 606 16.30 -50.98 9.54
C ALA A 606 15.15 -50.54 10.46
N PHE A 607 15.05 -49.23 10.69
CA PHE A 607 13.94 -48.63 11.41
C PHE A 607 12.69 -48.72 10.52
N ASP A 608 11.94 -49.81 10.66
CA ASP A 608 10.79 -50.08 9.81
C ASP A 608 9.65 -49.11 10.14
N LEU A 609 9.45 -48.14 9.25
CA LEU A 609 8.40 -47.14 9.37
C LEU A 609 7.00 -47.79 9.31
N GLU A 610 6.83 -48.91 8.61
CA GLU A 610 5.55 -49.60 8.49
C GLU A 610 5.15 -50.28 9.80
N GLU A 611 6.11 -50.90 10.50
CA GLU A 611 5.86 -51.53 11.82
C GLU A 611 5.41 -50.49 12.85
N LYS A 612 6.07 -49.33 12.92
CA LYS A 612 5.64 -48.22 13.79
C LYS A 612 4.32 -47.58 13.35
N ARG A 613 4.02 -47.55 12.05
CA ARG A 613 2.71 -47.15 11.53
C ARG A 613 1.60 -48.09 12.03
N ALA A 614 1.84 -49.40 11.99
CA ALA A 614 0.89 -50.42 12.43
C ALA A 614 0.59 -50.34 13.94
N GLU A 615 1.58 -50.10 14.79
CA GLU A 615 1.37 -49.87 16.22
C GLU A 615 0.53 -48.60 16.48
N CYS A 616 0.82 -47.50 15.78
CA CYS A 616 0.07 -46.25 15.93
C CYS A 616 -1.39 -46.40 15.46
N PHE A 617 -1.59 -47.13 14.35
CA PHE A 617 -2.92 -47.46 13.83
C PHE A 617 -3.70 -48.37 14.78
N GLN A 618 -3.06 -49.39 15.39
CA GLN A 618 -3.69 -50.20 16.43
C GLN A 618 -4.06 -49.40 17.68
N ALA A 619 -3.24 -48.42 18.09
CA ALA A 619 -3.57 -47.53 19.20
C ALA A 619 -4.82 -46.69 18.89
N CYS A 620 -4.91 -46.12 17.68
CA CYS A 620 -6.07 -45.35 17.24
C CYS A 620 -7.34 -46.23 17.14
N TYR A 621 -7.22 -47.43 16.56
CA TYR A 621 -8.27 -48.46 16.50
C TYR A 621 -8.84 -48.80 17.89
N LYS A 622 -7.97 -48.89 18.90
CA LYS A 622 -8.34 -49.20 20.30
C LYS A 622 -9.12 -48.07 21.00
N THR A 623 -9.01 -46.85 20.50
CA THR A 623 -9.58 -45.65 21.15
C THR A 623 -10.92 -45.22 20.55
N TYR A 624 -11.16 -45.42 19.24
CA TYR A 624 -12.30 -44.78 18.56
C TYR A 624 -13.40 -45.71 18.02
N GLY A 625 -13.11 -46.97 17.69
CA GLY A 625 -14.10 -48.05 17.52
C GLY A 625 -15.05 -48.01 16.30
N ASN A 626 -15.23 -49.19 15.67
CA ASN A 626 -16.22 -49.57 14.64
C ASN A 626 -16.15 -48.90 13.25
N TYR A 627 -15.72 -49.68 12.25
CA TYR A 627 -16.30 -49.69 10.90
C TYR A 627 -16.40 -51.13 10.37
N ASN A 628 -17.42 -51.43 9.56
CA ASN A 628 -17.60 -52.74 8.93
C ASN A 628 -16.73 -52.85 7.67
N SER A 629 -15.84 -53.84 7.61
CA SER A 629 -15.10 -54.17 6.40
C SER A 629 -15.86 -55.16 5.51
N CYS A 630 -15.82 -54.96 4.20
CA CYS A 630 -16.24 -55.96 3.22
C CYS A 630 -15.19 -56.04 2.11
N THR A 631 -14.72 -57.25 1.82
CA THR A 631 -13.61 -57.47 0.87
C THR A 631 -14.11 -58.00 -0.46
N ARG A 632 -13.70 -57.35 -1.55
CA ARG A 632 -13.69 -57.95 -2.88
C ARG A 632 -12.46 -57.45 -3.64
N GLU A 633 -11.72 -58.39 -4.23
CA GLU A 633 -10.61 -58.12 -5.18
C GLU A 633 -9.40 -57.33 -4.63
N GLY A 634 -9.02 -57.58 -3.37
CA GLY A 634 -7.62 -57.45 -2.94
C GLY A 634 -7.12 -56.06 -2.53
N VAL A 635 -7.98 -55.04 -2.53
CA VAL A 635 -7.68 -53.71 -1.96
C VAL A 635 -8.54 -53.48 -0.73
N ALA A 636 -7.93 -53.04 0.38
CA ALA A 636 -8.68 -52.58 1.55
C ALA A 636 -9.19 -51.15 1.29
N GLN A 637 -10.50 -50.95 1.37
CA GLN A 637 -11.14 -49.64 1.18
C GLN A 637 -11.95 -49.27 2.44
N CYS A 638 -11.77 -48.05 2.92
CA CYS A 638 -12.55 -47.45 3.99
C CYS A 638 -13.51 -46.41 3.40
N TRP A 639 -14.71 -46.31 3.96
CA TRP A 639 -15.72 -45.32 3.57
C TRP A 639 -16.04 -44.43 4.77
N CYS A 640 -16.08 -43.11 4.56
CA CYS A 640 -16.78 -42.17 5.44
C CYS A 640 -18.16 -41.83 4.84
N ASN A 641 -19.09 -41.34 5.67
CA ASN A 641 -20.52 -41.20 5.34
C ASN A 641 -20.83 -40.37 4.08
N GLU A 642 -21.79 -40.86 3.28
CA GLU A 642 -22.73 -40.14 2.40
C GLU A 642 -22.21 -38.99 1.50
N SER A 643 -20.92 -38.98 1.12
CA SER A 643 -20.40 -38.13 0.04
C SER A 643 -19.58 -38.93 -0.97
N ASP A 644 -19.94 -38.86 -2.25
CA ASP A 644 -19.30 -39.59 -3.37
C ASP A 644 -17.92 -39.04 -3.82
N ASP A 645 -17.17 -38.37 -2.93
CA ASP A 645 -15.87 -37.77 -3.26
C ASP A 645 -14.68 -38.66 -2.83
N TRP A 646 -13.69 -38.74 -3.73
CA TRP A 646 -12.53 -39.63 -3.62
C TRP A 646 -11.29 -38.88 -3.12
N VAL A 647 -10.45 -39.56 -2.34
CA VAL A 647 -9.19 -39.02 -1.82
C VAL A 647 -8.02 -39.90 -2.26
N GLU A 648 -7.06 -39.33 -3.00
CA GLU A 648 -5.94 -40.08 -3.62
C GLU A 648 -4.78 -40.40 -2.66
N ARG A 649 -4.77 -39.86 -1.43
CA ARG A 649 -3.64 -40.01 -0.49
C ARG A 649 -4.08 -40.29 0.95
N GLU A 650 -3.29 -41.12 1.60
CA GLU A 650 -3.50 -41.64 2.95
C GLU A 650 -3.38 -40.56 4.06
N GLU A 651 -2.67 -39.47 3.77
CA GLU A 651 -2.38 -38.34 4.66
C GLU A 651 -3.63 -37.50 4.94
N ASP A 652 -4.41 -37.26 3.88
CA ASP A 652 -5.59 -36.40 3.87
C ASP A 652 -6.74 -37.05 4.71
N CYS A 653 -6.79 -38.38 4.78
CA CYS A 653 -7.76 -39.15 5.57
C CYS A 653 -7.58 -39.00 7.10
N VAL A 654 -6.34 -38.76 7.58
CA VAL A 654 -6.07 -38.54 9.02
C VAL A 654 -6.51 -37.14 9.46
N TRP A 655 -6.45 -36.16 8.55
CA TRP A 655 -6.85 -34.78 8.80
C TRP A 655 -8.37 -34.68 9.05
N ASP A 656 -9.17 -35.28 8.16
CA ASP A 656 -10.63 -35.20 8.22
C ASP A 656 -11.25 -36.03 9.37
N ILE A 657 -10.62 -37.13 9.77
CA ILE A 657 -11.17 -38.03 10.81
C ILE A 657 -10.83 -37.57 12.24
N CYS A 658 -9.61 -37.06 12.50
CA CYS A 658 -9.11 -36.90 13.87
C CYS A 658 -8.96 -35.44 14.33
N GLY A 659 -8.98 -34.47 13.42
CA GLY A 659 -8.84 -33.04 13.73
C GLY A 659 -7.48 -32.61 14.30
N PRO A 660 -7.28 -31.29 14.53
CA PRO A 660 -5.93 -30.72 14.73
C PRO A 660 -5.19 -31.26 15.96
N SER A 661 -5.90 -31.62 17.02
CA SER A 661 -5.31 -32.10 18.29
C SER A 661 -4.57 -33.43 18.14
N ALA A 662 -5.07 -34.33 17.29
CA ALA A 662 -4.43 -35.61 17.00
C ALA A 662 -3.30 -35.47 15.97
N TYR A 663 -3.49 -34.60 14.98
CA TYR A 663 -2.45 -34.28 13.99
C TYR A 663 -1.20 -33.66 14.64
N ASN A 664 -1.38 -32.76 15.61
CA ASN A 664 -0.28 -32.20 16.40
C ASN A 664 0.45 -33.26 17.25
N LEU A 665 -0.26 -34.28 17.74
CA LEU A 665 0.36 -35.41 18.44
C LEU A 665 1.19 -36.27 17.46
N TYR A 666 0.66 -36.55 16.27
CA TYR A 666 1.37 -37.25 15.20
C TYR A 666 2.64 -36.50 14.76
N ALA A 667 2.53 -35.19 14.50
CA ALA A 667 3.68 -34.34 14.16
C ALA A 667 4.72 -34.27 15.28
N THR A 668 4.30 -34.28 16.56
CA THR A 668 5.21 -34.33 17.71
C THR A 668 5.95 -35.67 17.83
N VAL A 669 5.29 -36.79 17.51
CA VAL A 669 5.92 -38.12 17.43
C VAL A 669 6.91 -38.18 16.26
N LEU A 670 6.51 -37.72 15.07
CA LEU A 670 7.36 -37.67 13.89
C LEU A 670 8.62 -36.83 14.13
N ARG A 671 8.46 -35.66 14.76
CA ARG A 671 9.56 -34.78 15.17
C ARG A 671 10.56 -35.49 16.10
N ARG A 672 10.07 -36.19 17.13
CA ARG A 672 10.94 -36.97 18.05
C ARG A 672 11.67 -38.11 17.34
N VAL A 673 11.06 -38.74 16.34
CA VAL A 673 11.72 -39.76 15.51
C VAL A 673 12.85 -39.13 14.68
N CYS A 674 12.60 -38.00 14.02
CA CYS A 674 13.62 -37.26 13.26
C CYS A 674 14.79 -36.78 14.15
N GLU A 675 14.49 -36.23 15.34
CA GLU A 675 15.49 -35.81 16.35
C GLU A 675 16.35 -37.01 16.83
N THR A 676 15.76 -38.20 16.97
CA THR A 676 16.49 -39.43 17.35
C THR A 676 17.40 -39.94 16.23
N VAL A 677 16.95 -39.87 14.96
CA VAL A 677 17.74 -40.29 13.78
C VAL A 677 18.94 -39.35 13.57
N THR A 678 18.77 -38.04 13.78
CA THR A 678 19.90 -37.07 13.67
C THR A 678 20.91 -37.21 14.81
N ALA A 679 20.47 -37.55 16.02
CA ALA A 679 21.38 -37.88 17.12
C ALA A 679 22.22 -39.13 16.82
N SER A 680 21.59 -40.18 16.26
CA SER A 680 22.30 -41.42 15.88
C SER A 680 23.32 -41.20 14.77
N ALA A 681 22.98 -40.44 13.72
CA ALA A 681 23.90 -40.10 12.64
C ALA A 681 25.13 -39.28 13.10
N SER A 682 25.01 -38.52 14.19
CA SER A 682 26.11 -37.72 14.74
C SER A 682 27.16 -38.59 15.47
N GLN A 683 26.74 -39.69 16.11
CA GLN A 683 27.66 -40.61 16.80
C GLN A 683 28.50 -41.46 15.83
N THR A 684 28.07 -41.64 14.58
CA THR A 684 28.80 -42.42 13.57
C THR A 684 30.00 -41.66 12.98
N ILE A 685 30.10 -40.33 13.19
CA ILE A 685 31.14 -39.49 12.58
C ILE A 685 32.41 -39.38 13.47
N GLU A 686 32.33 -39.62 14.78
CA GLU A 686 33.48 -39.46 15.70
C GLU A 686 34.41 -40.70 15.81
N THR A 687 34.09 -41.84 15.19
CA THR A 687 34.92 -43.07 15.28
C THR A 687 35.77 -43.30 14.03
N GLY A 688 36.67 -42.35 13.70
CA GLY A 688 37.34 -42.36 12.38
C GLY A 688 38.66 -41.63 12.15
N SER A 689 39.56 -41.40 13.12
CA SER A 689 41.01 -41.23 12.85
C SER A 689 41.89 -41.23 14.12
N THR A 690 43.21 -41.40 13.94
CA THR A 690 44.17 -41.94 14.92
C THR A 690 45.17 -40.94 15.51
N SER A 691 45.49 -41.11 16.82
CA SER A 691 46.76 -40.74 17.51
C SER A 691 47.22 -39.25 17.50
N SER A 692 47.80 -38.66 18.55
CA SER A 692 48.57 -39.21 19.68
C SER A 692 48.60 -38.21 20.86
N ASP A 693 49.17 -38.68 21.97
CA ASP A 693 49.77 -37.93 23.09
C ASP A 693 48.92 -37.38 24.26
N GLU A 694 49.46 -37.69 25.43
CA GLU A 694 48.95 -37.58 26.80
C GLU A 694 48.80 -36.13 27.32
N ARG A 695 47.81 -35.87 28.19
CA ARG A 695 48.07 -35.78 29.65
C ARG A 695 46.84 -35.64 30.57
N ILE A 696 46.97 -36.40 31.65
CA ILE A 696 46.16 -36.57 32.87
C ILE A 696 45.83 -35.26 33.62
N THR A 697 44.56 -35.09 34.06
CA THR A 697 44.06 -34.86 35.46
C THR A 697 42.56 -34.49 35.39
N SER A 698 41.59 -35.29 35.87
CA SER A 698 41.07 -35.37 37.27
C SER A 698 40.70 -33.99 37.87
N THR A 699 39.52 -33.72 38.49
CA THR A 699 38.57 -34.61 39.21
C THR A 699 37.26 -33.87 39.62
N PHE A 700 36.19 -34.61 39.96
CA PHE A 700 34.98 -34.21 40.74
C PHE A 700 34.04 -33.11 40.17
N ALA A 701 32.76 -32.99 40.54
CA ALA A 701 31.68 -33.95 40.87
C ALA A 701 30.34 -33.19 41.06
N GLU A 702 29.24 -33.95 41.09
CA GLU A 702 27.84 -33.62 41.44
C GLU A 702 27.69 -32.69 42.68
N THR A 703 26.60 -31.95 42.91
CA THR A 703 25.21 -32.49 43.04
C THR A 703 24.06 -31.48 42.81
N THR A 704 22.88 -32.09 42.66
CA THR A 704 21.53 -31.66 42.26
C THR A 704 20.75 -30.60 43.07
N SER A 705 19.70 -30.07 42.40
CA SER A 705 18.29 -29.92 42.86
C SER A 705 17.70 -28.53 43.16
N LYS A 706 16.53 -28.27 42.54
CA LYS A 706 15.36 -27.45 42.97
C LYS A 706 14.27 -27.67 41.90
N SER A 707 13.19 -28.39 42.17
CA SER A 707 11.97 -28.05 42.94
C SER A 707 10.96 -27.21 42.16
N ALA A 708 9.75 -27.73 41.95
CA ALA A 708 8.65 -27.09 41.25
C ALA A 708 7.38 -27.06 42.11
N GLY A 709 6.49 -26.10 41.80
CA GLY A 709 5.04 -26.33 41.70
C GLY A 709 4.21 -26.46 42.98
N GLU A 710 3.35 -25.47 43.22
CA GLU A 710 2.29 -25.47 44.24
C GLU A 710 1.14 -26.43 43.93
N THR A 711 0.25 -26.66 44.91
CA THR A 711 -1.14 -27.09 44.65
C THR A 711 -2.13 -26.47 45.64
N THR A 712 -3.35 -26.25 45.18
CA THR A 712 -4.41 -25.40 45.75
C THR A 712 -5.19 -25.99 46.93
N SER A 713 -5.79 -25.14 47.80
CA SER A 713 -7.26 -25.20 48.08
C SER A 713 -7.86 -24.04 48.93
N LYS A 714 -9.08 -23.64 48.54
CA LYS A 714 -10.29 -23.26 49.33
C LYS A 714 -10.32 -22.12 50.39
N ALA A 715 -11.26 -21.19 50.11
CA ALA A 715 -12.41 -20.77 50.95
C ALA A 715 -12.40 -19.49 51.82
N GLU A 716 -13.53 -18.76 51.69
CA GLU A 716 -14.27 -17.91 52.66
C GLU A 716 -13.76 -16.54 53.16
N ALA A 717 -14.50 -15.50 52.71
CA ALA A 717 -15.24 -14.51 53.52
C ALA A 717 -14.53 -13.37 54.31
N SER A 718 -14.85 -12.14 53.87
CA SER A 718 -15.45 -11.03 54.68
C SER A 718 -14.60 -9.83 55.18
N ARG A 719 -15.04 -8.64 54.72
CA ARG A 719 -15.40 -7.39 55.45
C ARG A 719 -14.34 -6.41 56.01
N ALA A 720 -14.74 -5.12 55.96
CA ALA A 720 -14.27 -3.93 56.72
C ALA A 720 -12.94 -3.31 56.25
N GLN A 721 -12.91 -2.02 55.84
CA GLN A 721 -12.79 -0.79 56.67
C GLN A 721 -11.48 -0.78 57.50
N ALA A 722 -10.69 0.31 57.57
CA ALA A 722 -11.05 1.72 57.48
C ALA A 722 -9.85 2.63 57.09
N THR A 723 -10.16 3.91 56.86
CA THR A 723 -9.44 5.18 57.18
C THR A 723 -8.10 5.08 57.95
N GLU A 724 -7.14 6.01 57.81
CA GLU A 724 -7.33 7.47 57.86
C GLU A 724 -6.14 8.31 57.32
N THR A 725 -6.41 9.61 57.14
CA THR A 725 -5.51 10.75 56.90
C THR A 725 -4.18 10.75 57.70
N SER A 726 -3.09 11.43 57.30
CA SER A 726 -3.03 12.91 57.28
C SER A 726 -1.65 13.51 56.89
N THR A 727 -1.70 14.59 56.08
CA THR A 727 -1.01 15.91 56.20
C THR A 727 0.52 16.14 56.23
N SER A 728 0.92 17.10 55.36
CA SER A 728 1.71 18.35 55.62
C SER A 728 3.25 18.39 55.62
N GLY A 729 3.78 19.53 55.12
CA GLY A 729 5.19 19.94 55.04
C GLY A 729 5.65 20.18 53.58
N SER A 730 5.88 21.37 52.98
CA SER A 730 6.59 22.61 53.41
C SER A 730 7.90 22.29 54.16
N ASP A 731 9.12 22.71 53.82
CA ASP A 731 9.63 23.77 52.94
C ASP A 731 11.18 23.58 52.78
N SER A 732 11.98 24.25 51.93
CA SER A 732 11.80 25.29 50.89
C SER A 732 13.06 25.39 49.97
N THR A 733 13.12 26.45 49.15
CA THR A 733 14.27 27.09 48.46
C THR A 733 15.72 26.72 48.84
N THR A 734 16.61 26.59 47.83
CA THR A 734 17.61 27.64 47.47
C THR A 734 18.40 27.26 46.20
N ALA A 735 18.99 28.27 45.53
CA ALA A 735 19.80 28.12 44.32
C ALA A 735 21.14 28.87 44.46
N SER A 736 22.20 28.36 43.83
CA SER A 736 23.40 29.07 43.35
C SER A 736 24.36 28.05 42.69
N SER A 737 24.82 28.28 41.45
CA SER A 737 26.20 28.68 41.06
C SER A 737 27.30 27.62 41.36
N GLU A 738 28.36 27.40 40.56
CA GLU A 738 28.97 28.22 39.49
C GLU A 738 30.09 27.44 38.74
N THR A 739 30.71 28.09 37.75
CA THR A 739 32.09 27.89 37.22
C THR A 739 32.46 26.70 36.31
N ALA A 740 33.48 26.95 35.49
CA ALA A 740 33.99 26.09 34.42
C ALA A 740 35.54 26.07 34.38
N ALA A 741 36.12 25.01 33.84
CA ALA A 741 37.50 24.88 33.35
C ALA A 741 37.63 23.51 32.63
N ALA A 742 38.56 23.18 31.72
CA ALA A 742 39.40 23.84 30.71
C ALA A 742 40.53 22.84 30.34
N THR A 743 40.87 22.69 29.04
CA THR A 743 42.09 21.99 28.50
C THR A 743 42.19 20.45 28.70
N THR A 744 42.94 19.62 27.95
CA THR A 744 44.08 19.78 26.98
C THR A 744 44.09 18.71 25.85
N SER A 745 44.87 19.00 24.80
CA SER A 745 45.30 18.22 23.60
C SER A 745 45.97 16.83 23.76
N ALA A 746 45.99 16.01 22.67
CA ALA A 746 47.23 15.51 22.01
C ALA A 746 47.01 14.61 20.76
N GLU A 747 47.80 14.80 19.70
CA GLU A 747 48.12 13.80 18.64
C GLU A 747 49.46 13.10 18.93
N PRO A 748 49.84 12.03 18.20
CA PRO A 748 51.09 12.13 17.44
C PRO A 748 51.17 11.41 16.07
N ASN A 749 51.98 12.00 15.18
CA ASN A 749 52.42 11.47 13.88
C ASN A 749 53.55 10.41 13.98
N ARG A 750 53.66 9.51 12.99
CA ARG A 750 54.97 9.01 12.49
C ARG A 750 54.93 8.37 11.10
N ALA A 751 56.02 8.49 10.35
CA ALA A 751 56.13 8.05 8.96
C ALA A 751 57.48 7.38 8.63
N CYS A 752 57.50 6.73 7.45
CA CYS A 752 58.65 6.50 6.55
C CYS A 752 59.57 5.26 6.75
N LYS A 753 59.61 4.40 5.71
CA LYS A 753 60.85 4.07 4.98
C LYS A 753 60.57 3.58 3.54
N ARG A 754 61.54 3.79 2.64
CA ARG A 754 61.46 3.54 1.17
C ARG A 754 62.11 2.22 0.75
N GLY A 755 61.68 1.69 -0.40
CA GLY A 755 62.40 0.77 -1.29
C GLY A 755 61.88 0.89 -2.73
N SER A 756 62.75 0.87 -3.73
CA SER A 756 62.49 1.13 -5.17
C SER A 756 63.61 0.48 -6.02
N PRO A 757 63.65 0.51 -7.38
CA PRO A 757 62.66 0.89 -8.41
C PRO A 757 62.53 -0.16 -9.57
N LEU A 758 61.79 0.19 -10.65
CA LEU A 758 61.78 -0.28 -12.06
C LEU A 758 60.35 -0.61 -12.54
N GLY A 759 59.82 -0.09 -13.67
CA GLY A 759 60.37 0.91 -14.58
C GLY A 759 59.33 1.47 -15.58
N VAL A 760 59.52 2.76 -15.91
CA VAL A 760 59.07 3.55 -17.09
C VAL A 760 58.24 2.83 -18.19
N SER A 761 57.01 3.29 -18.45
CA SER A 761 56.62 4.01 -19.69
C SER A 761 55.11 4.36 -19.73
N LEU A 762 54.70 5.18 -20.71
CA LEU A 762 53.33 5.49 -21.15
C LEU A 762 52.47 6.47 -20.32
N VAL A 763 52.97 7.70 -20.16
CA VAL A 763 52.11 8.90 -20.11
C VAL A 763 52.32 9.67 -21.42
N LEU A 764 51.41 9.57 -22.41
CA LEU A 764 51.26 10.50 -23.56
C LEU A 764 50.13 10.13 -24.57
N THR A 765 48.90 9.85 -24.11
CA THR A 765 47.76 9.67 -25.07
C THR A 765 46.37 10.13 -24.59
N ILE A 766 46.29 11.07 -23.65
CA ILE A 766 45.01 11.73 -23.29
C ILE A 766 45.26 13.25 -23.25
N GLY A 767 45.13 13.90 -24.41
CA GLY A 767 45.42 15.34 -24.54
C GLY A 767 45.21 15.95 -25.93
N ALA A 768 44.58 15.24 -26.88
CA ALA A 768 44.42 15.69 -28.27
C ALA A 768 43.03 15.40 -28.89
N ILE A 769 42.04 14.99 -28.08
CA ILE A 769 40.65 14.76 -28.54
C ILE A 769 39.68 15.55 -27.63
N TYR A 770 39.99 16.83 -27.41
CA TYR A 770 39.16 17.76 -26.63
C TYR A 770 39.04 19.15 -27.30
N LEU A 771 39.40 19.25 -28.59
CA LEU A 771 39.47 20.50 -29.36
C LEU A 771 38.96 20.36 -30.80
N ALA A 772 38.00 19.44 -31.04
CA ALA A 772 37.36 19.23 -32.33
C ALA A 772 35.85 18.92 -32.23
N GLY A 773 35.23 19.15 -31.06
CA GLY A 773 33.82 18.84 -30.76
C GLY A 773 32.99 20.03 -30.29
N MET A 774 33.42 21.26 -30.57
CA MET A 774 32.68 22.51 -30.32
C MET A 774 32.79 23.44 -31.54
N ALA A 775 32.31 22.95 -32.69
CA ALA A 775 32.08 23.74 -33.90
C ALA A 775 31.29 22.93 -34.96
N PHE A 776 30.09 22.46 -34.63
CA PHE A 776 29.03 22.14 -35.60
C PHE A 776 27.66 22.19 -34.91
#